data_AF-A0A7S3X506-F1
#
_entry.id   AF-A0A7S3X506-F1
#
_cell.length_a   1.000
_cell.length_b   1.000
_cell.length_c   1.000
_cell.angle_alpha   90.00
_cell.angle_beta   90.00
_cell.angle_gamma   90.00
#
_symmetry.space_group_name_H-M   'P 1'
#
loop_
_entity.id
_entity.type
_entity.pdbx_description
1 polymer ?
#
loop_
_entity_poly.entity_id
_entity_poly.type
_entity_poly.pdbx_seq_one_letter_code
_entity_poly.pdbx_strand_id
1 'polypeptide(L)'
;QGWAGRGCNRGAEQRTMADLAVTHPVVFGTYRLNDLPVLDLAVRQAIDAGVTLIDTAVMYNNDEAVAKIVRDTPARVGTKFKFPRTIAADLSRAIELFGPNLERVLLHRPMPYTAYAVLEEARERGLVKTIGVCNYSYRQLEELLRETRERGFAPPDIVQNELHPALNTPVIALCSQHGIVFEAHSTMSAATHLAPIASRASSGVLTPATLALLHCKAVGAHALCITTTKYEHLQENLKASATPEPARVLQELLPKDALDELALLPSTHPICRYGRQATGERDSDAPHPLRLAMALAMLEKDMRAFRAGGVPSDLCLSLPKVARAAPRSVNGSLELARELAAHIFGIGQPGAAKFDGLLTKMRAKVEESKAERKRSAKAMMTCKIGPVDAVEKAEELPVDVPDGDTFEALLRTLEEAQGPVARLTTAGALTRDGRLDLCKQVVRPRFGDLVDSIVGAAPGVVAHFLVGNNIIFKRLATTSNALSSNDADTGTDDDARIMVDAHADEPLSPSSRVVADNLKAFEQLAASAQPIRTFYLAGNGITAKSSQPIAAALLHARSLESLWLKMNPISTGAYHFGALAAASPTLVLLDLFNAGLLDAGLAALAEGLSGGGLQLAPPLQHLYLNVNGLTAEAMPSLLQIVSSLPKLESLFIGENQLGDDAAALLERMPTRPLRRLELGSNGLTDAALPSLLAFATRHRDTLRSLELSSYKSTHYFRLKPNLLASTPAGADHLVAITSTGLAYLGLDNCLPSRAVAAALLARLSTGTAACSVNARQRRTAHDDEGPSPLAEPRRATDTSAFLTAAAVTVVSFAALGAVQARSTAAALAGVTAGLAAAMAGILVASGALQAPTNGKSTTTLAAVTYGSSTFSLLKHETEELQAIRRPPQLQHIFSIYRNAM
;
A
#
# COMPACT_ATOMS: atom_id res chain seq x y z
N GLN A 1 9.66 -53.04 8.29
CA GLN A 1 9.04 -54.33 7.91
C GLN A 1 7.66 -54.48 8.56
N GLY A 2 6.70 -53.61 8.24
CA GLY A 2 5.38 -53.68 8.88
C GLY A 2 4.26 -53.09 8.04
N TRP A 3 4.34 -53.20 6.71
CA TRP A 3 3.32 -52.70 5.78
C TRP A 3 3.13 -53.69 4.62
N ALA A 4 2.96 -54.97 4.95
CA ALA A 4 2.62 -56.02 3.99
C ALA A 4 1.29 -56.64 4.39
N GLY A 5 0.22 -56.29 3.68
CA GLY A 5 -1.09 -56.90 3.89
C GLY A 5 -2.24 -55.92 3.73
N ARG A 6 -2.55 -55.54 2.49
CA ARG A 6 -3.91 -55.24 2.00
C ARG A 6 -3.86 -55.16 0.47
N GLY A 7 -4.80 -55.87 -0.17
CA GLY A 7 -4.80 -56.16 -1.60
C GLY A 7 -4.70 -54.92 -2.49
N CYS A 8 -3.91 -55.05 -3.55
CA CYS A 8 -3.69 -54.05 -4.58
C CYS A 8 -4.97 -53.91 -5.42
N ASN A 9 -5.76 -52.86 -5.18
CA ASN A 9 -6.93 -52.55 -5.99
C ASN A 9 -6.42 -51.87 -7.27
N ARG A 10 -6.30 -52.62 -8.38
CA ARG A 10 -5.92 -52.11 -9.72
C ARG A 10 -7.05 -51.27 -10.33
N GLY A 11 -7.49 -50.22 -9.63
CA GLY A 11 -8.69 -49.46 -9.99
C GLY A 11 -8.70 -48.03 -9.47
N ALA A 12 -7.53 -47.41 -9.21
CA ALA A 12 -7.49 -45.96 -9.10
C ALA A 12 -7.62 -45.38 -10.52
N GLU A 13 -8.82 -44.96 -10.91
CA GLU A 13 -9.05 -44.27 -12.19
C GLU A 13 -8.13 -43.05 -12.30
N GLN A 14 -7.33 -43.01 -13.35
CA GLN A 14 -6.51 -41.84 -13.66
C GLN A 14 -7.44 -40.70 -14.07
N ARG A 15 -7.33 -39.55 -13.38
CA ARG A 15 -8.12 -38.37 -13.75
C ARG A 15 -7.64 -37.86 -15.10
N THR A 16 -8.58 -37.45 -15.96
CA THR A 16 -8.22 -36.92 -17.26
C THR A 16 -7.57 -35.54 -17.14
N MET A 17 -6.84 -35.13 -18.18
CA MET A 17 -6.30 -33.76 -18.29
C MET A 17 -7.40 -32.71 -18.10
N ALA A 18 -8.59 -32.96 -18.66
CA ALA A 18 -9.75 -32.09 -18.50
C ALA A 18 -10.22 -32.04 -17.05
N ASP A 19 -10.33 -33.18 -16.38
CA ASP A 19 -10.74 -33.22 -14.96
C ASP A 19 -9.78 -32.41 -14.10
N LEU A 20 -8.47 -32.61 -14.25
CA LEU A 20 -7.46 -31.93 -13.44
C LEU A 20 -7.37 -30.43 -13.73
N ALA A 21 -7.39 -30.03 -15.01
CA ALA A 21 -7.34 -28.62 -15.41
C ALA A 21 -8.61 -27.86 -14.99
N VAL A 22 -9.78 -28.52 -15.01
CA VAL A 22 -11.05 -27.96 -14.53
C VAL A 22 -11.09 -27.91 -13.01
N THR A 23 -10.53 -28.91 -12.32
CA THR A 23 -10.55 -28.96 -10.85
C THR A 23 -9.68 -27.85 -10.25
N HIS A 24 -8.51 -27.57 -10.86
CA HIS A 24 -7.53 -26.61 -10.34
C HIS A 24 -6.94 -25.71 -11.44
N PRO A 25 -7.74 -24.82 -12.06
CA PRO A 25 -7.26 -23.93 -13.14
C PRO A 25 -6.27 -22.87 -12.62
N VAL A 26 -6.37 -22.52 -11.34
CA VAL A 26 -5.45 -21.65 -10.63
C VAL A 26 -5.04 -22.31 -9.33
N VAL A 27 -3.75 -22.22 -9.04
CA VAL A 27 -3.13 -22.77 -7.84
C VAL A 27 -2.39 -21.67 -7.11
N PHE A 28 -2.55 -21.59 -5.78
CA PHE A 28 -1.89 -20.56 -4.99
C PHE A 28 -0.54 -21.05 -4.45
N GLY A 29 0.56 -20.54 -5.00
CA GLY A 29 1.91 -20.89 -4.59
C GLY A 29 2.35 -20.18 -3.31
N THR A 30 3.07 -20.87 -2.43
CA THR A 30 3.58 -20.33 -1.16
C THR A 30 5.10 -20.04 -1.17
N TYR A 31 5.73 -20.09 -2.35
CA TYR A 31 7.17 -19.85 -2.47
C TYR A 31 7.55 -18.44 -1.99
N ARG A 32 8.54 -18.37 -1.09
CA ARG A 32 9.02 -17.15 -0.39
C ARG A 32 8.03 -16.50 0.58
N LEU A 33 6.90 -17.14 0.88
CA LEU A 33 6.02 -16.74 1.97
C LEU A 33 6.50 -17.38 3.29
N ASN A 34 7.54 -16.77 3.89
CA ASN A 34 8.18 -17.28 5.11
C ASN A 34 7.69 -16.57 6.38
N ASP A 35 7.01 -15.43 6.25
CA ASP A 35 6.32 -14.74 7.35
C ASP A 35 4.99 -15.47 7.60
N LEU A 36 4.85 -16.09 8.78
CA LEU A 36 3.73 -16.96 9.09
C LEU A 36 2.37 -16.25 9.11
N PRO A 37 2.23 -15.06 9.73
CA PRO A 37 1.02 -14.24 9.58
C PRO A 37 0.69 -13.89 8.13
N VAL A 38 1.68 -13.49 7.33
CA VAL A 38 1.45 -13.15 5.91
C VAL A 38 1.05 -14.38 5.11
N LEU A 39 1.65 -15.53 5.40
CA LEU A 39 1.29 -16.81 4.80
C LEU A 39 -0.14 -17.21 5.18
N ASP A 40 -0.52 -17.15 6.46
CA ASP A 40 -1.88 -17.46 6.93
C ASP A 40 -2.91 -16.57 6.23
N LEU A 41 -2.69 -15.25 6.24
CA LEU A 41 -3.58 -14.31 5.56
C LEU A 41 -3.67 -14.59 4.06
N ALA A 42 -2.55 -14.76 3.37
CA ALA A 42 -2.54 -14.92 1.92
C ALA A 42 -3.16 -16.26 1.48
N VAL A 43 -2.90 -17.34 2.23
CA VAL A 43 -3.52 -18.65 1.98
C VAL A 43 -5.02 -18.60 2.25
N ARG A 44 -5.47 -18.01 3.37
CA ARG A 44 -6.91 -17.85 3.66
C ARG A 44 -7.61 -17.02 2.59
N GLN A 45 -7.02 -15.89 2.21
CA GLN A 45 -7.54 -15.05 1.13
C GLN A 45 -7.63 -15.78 -0.21
N ALA A 46 -6.68 -16.66 -0.52
CA ALA A 46 -6.74 -17.50 -1.72
C ALA A 46 -7.93 -18.48 -1.65
N ILE A 47 -8.12 -19.14 -0.51
CA ILE A 47 -9.22 -20.07 -0.27
C ILE A 47 -10.56 -19.34 -0.36
N ASP A 48 -10.70 -18.19 0.30
CA ASP A 48 -11.91 -17.35 0.29
C ASP A 48 -12.23 -16.83 -1.12
N ALA A 49 -11.21 -16.64 -1.96
CA ALA A 49 -11.36 -16.25 -3.37
C ALA A 49 -11.66 -17.44 -4.32
N GLY A 50 -11.87 -18.64 -3.77
CA GLY A 50 -12.23 -19.84 -4.53
C GLY A 50 -11.04 -20.66 -5.03
N VAL A 51 -9.81 -20.39 -4.58
CA VAL A 51 -8.67 -21.25 -4.90
C VAL A 51 -8.76 -22.54 -4.09
N THR A 52 -8.87 -23.66 -4.79
CA THR A 52 -9.09 -24.98 -4.19
C THR A 52 -7.79 -25.74 -3.89
N LEU A 53 -6.64 -25.29 -4.41
CA LEU A 53 -5.34 -25.94 -4.24
C LEU A 53 -4.25 -24.96 -3.82
N ILE A 54 -3.59 -25.27 -2.71
CA ILE A 54 -2.43 -24.54 -2.19
C ILE A 54 -1.16 -25.31 -2.56
N ASP A 55 -0.25 -24.66 -3.27
CA ASP A 55 1.00 -25.23 -3.75
C ASP A 55 2.17 -24.81 -2.85
N THR A 56 2.77 -25.80 -2.20
CA THR A 56 3.96 -25.65 -1.35
C THR A 56 5.07 -26.60 -1.82
N ALA A 57 6.17 -26.65 -1.09
CA ALA A 57 7.20 -27.67 -1.22
C ALA A 57 7.96 -27.81 0.09
N VAL A 58 8.53 -28.98 0.34
CA VAL A 58 9.33 -29.25 1.55
C VAL A 58 10.45 -28.22 1.73
N MET A 59 11.07 -27.81 0.61
CA MET A 59 12.17 -26.84 0.63
C MET A 59 11.75 -25.38 0.87
N TYR A 60 10.44 -25.08 0.93
CA TYR A 60 9.97 -23.74 1.25
C TYR A 60 9.98 -23.49 2.77
N ASN A 61 10.11 -24.55 3.58
CA ASN A 61 10.13 -24.49 5.05
C ASN A 61 8.90 -23.77 5.64
N ASN A 62 7.74 -23.92 5.00
CA ASN A 62 6.47 -23.35 5.44
C ASN A 62 5.29 -24.34 5.36
N ASP A 63 5.57 -25.60 5.06
CA ASP A 63 4.60 -26.67 4.86
C ASP A 63 3.84 -27.04 6.14
N GLU A 64 4.47 -27.00 7.32
CA GLU A 64 3.79 -27.16 8.61
C GLU A 64 2.76 -26.06 8.87
N ALA A 65 3.11 -24.82 8.54
CA ALA A 65 2.20 -23.69 8.68
C ALA A 65 1.03 -23.80 7.69
N VAL A 66 1.30 -24.15 6.43
CA VAL A 66 0.26 -24.45 5.43
C VAL A 66 -0.68 -25.55 5.95
N ALA A 67 -0.14 -26.62 6.51
CA ALA A 67 -0.94 -27.72 7.07
C ALA A 67 -1.86 -27.25 8.20
N LYS A 68 -1.38 -26.35 9.07
CA LYS A 68 -2.20 -25.75 10.13
C LYS A 68 -3.33 -24.88 9.57
N ILE A 69 -3.04 -24.09 8.53
CA ILE A 69 -4.01 -23.17 7.92
C ILE A 69 -5.14 -23.94 7.23
N VAL A 70 -4.79 -24.98 6.47
CA VAL A 70 -5.74 -25.69 5.60
C VAL A 70 -6.51 -26.82 6.30
N ARG A 71 -6.10 -27.21 7.51
CA ARG A 71 -6.65 -28.37 8.26
C ARG A 71 -8.17 -28.39 8.32
N ASP A 72 -8.77 -27.24 8.59
CA ASP A 72 -10.21 -27.10 8.79
C ASP A 72 -10.89 -26.42 7.60
N THR A 73 -10.29 -26.52 6.40
CA THR A 73 -10.77 -25.90 5.17
C THR A 73 -11.00 -26.96 4.09
N PRO A 74 -11.85 -26.69 3.08
CA PRO A 74 -12.00 -27.58 1.92
C PRO A 74 -10.78 -27.56 0.99
N ALA A 75 -9.81 -26.66 1.24
CA ALA A 75 -8.65 -26.51 0.40
C ALA A 75 -7.76 -27.76 0.44
N ARG A 76 -7.24 -28.10 -0.73
CA ARG A 76 -6.28 -29.18 -0.91
C ARG A 76 -4.86 -28.64 -0.93
N VAL A 77 -3.89 -29.51 -0.72
CA VAL A 77 -2.46 -29.18 -0.76
C VAL A 77 -1.73 -29.99 -1.81
N GLY A 78 -0.92 -29.29 -2.59
CA GLY A 78 0.13 -29.86 -3.42
C GLY A 78 1.51 -29.59 -2.83
N THR A 79 2.32 -30.63 -2.66
CA THR A 79 3.71 -30.48 -2.19
C THR A 79 4.71 -31.07 -3.18
N LYS A 80 6.00 -30.78 -2.98
CA LYS A 80 7.08 -31.22 -3.87
C LYS A 80 8.31 -31.69 -3.13
N PHE A 81 8.93 -32.74 -3.65
CA PHE A 81 10.13 -33.35 -3.07
C PHE A 81 11.35 -33.10 -3.95
N LYS A 82 12.51 -32.82 -3.35
CA LYS A 82 13.72 -32.36 -4.06
C LYS A 82 14.84 -33.40 -4.14
N PHE A 83 14.92 -34.32 -3.19
CA PHE A 83 16.07 -35.22 -3.07
C PHE A 83 15.66 -36.68 -3.27
N PRO A 84 16.27 -37.40 -4.25
CA PRO A 84 15.92 -38.80 -4.53
C PRO A 84 16.02 -39.72 -3.31
N ARG A 85 17.00 -39.46 -2.43
CA ARG A 85 17.22 -40.28 -1.22
C ARG A 85 16.17 -40.11 -0.13
N THR A 86 15.37 -39.03 -0.16
CA THR A 86 14.40 -38.72 0.90
C THR A 86 12.96 -38.88 0.45
N ILE A 87 12.69 -39.20 -0.83
CA ILE A 87 11.32 -39.24 -1.39
C ILE A 87 10.36 -40.06 -0.54
N ALA A 88 10.74 -41.26 -0.11
CA ALA A 88 9.88 -42.12 0.71
C ALA A 88 9.60 -41.49 2.10
N ALA A 89 10.61 -40.87 2.71
CA ALA A 89 10.47 -40.20 4.01
C ALA A 89 9.63 -38.91 3.89
N ASP A 90 9.88 -38.11 2.85
CA ASP A 90 9.13 -36.90 2.54
C ASP A 90 7.66 -37.22 2.24
N LEU A 91 7.39 -38.31 1.51
CA LEU A 91 6.05 -38.81 1.25
C LEU A 91 5.35 -39.23 2.53
N SER A 92 6.00 -40.02 3.38
CA SER A 92 5.44 -40.48 4.66
C SER A 92 5.07 -39.29 5.55
N ARG A 93 5.97 -38.31 5.64
CA ARG A 93 5.74 -37.07 6.38
C ARG A 93 4.61 -36.23 5.77
N ALA A 94 4.54 -36.11 4.44
CA ALA A 94 3.47 -35.34 3.79
C ALA A 94 2.08 -35.95 4.03
N ILE A 95 1.98 -37.29 4.00
CA ILE A 95 0.74 -38.00 4.31
C ILE A 95 0.32 -37.75 5.75
N GLU A 96 1.26 -37.83 6.70
CA GLU A 96 0.98 -37.54 8.11
C GLU A 96 0.59 -36.07 8.34
N LEU A 97 1.32 -35.15 7.72
CA LEU A 97 1.17 -33.72 7.96
C LEU A 97 -0.13 -33.15 7.38
N PHE A 98 -0.47 -33.52 6.15
CA PHE A 98 -1.62 -32.96 5.44
C PHE A 98 -2.85 -33.88 5.51
N GLY A 99 -2.67 -35.17 5.81
CA GLY A 99 -3.75 -36.14 5.92
C GLY A 99 -4.74 -36.06 4.74
N PRO A 100 -6.05 -35.85 5.00
CA PRO A 100 -7.05 -35.78 3.95
C PRO A 100 -6.87 -34.58 3.01
N ASN A 101 -6.20 -33.50 3.42
CA ASN A 101 -5.99 -32.33 2.56
C ASN A 101 -4.91 -32.58 1.48
N LEU A 102 -4.11 -33.65 1.57
CA LEU A 102 -3.11 -33.97 0.54
C LEU A 102 -3.77 -34.39 -0.78
N GLU A 103 -3.58 -33.60 -1.83
CA GLU A 103 -4.15 -33.87 -3.16
C GLU A 103 -3.09 -34.28 -4.18
N ARG A 104 -1.93 -33.60 -4.17
CA ARG A 104 -0.88 -33.88 -5.15
C ARG A 104 0.55 -33.87 -4.61
N VAL A 105 1.40 -34.67 -5.24
CA VAL A 105 2.84 -34.68 -4.98
C VAL A 105 3.62 -34.61 -6.29
N LEU A 106 4.56 -33.67 -6.37
CA LEU A 106 5.44 -33.51 -7.53
C LEU A 106 6.91 -33.77 -7.20
N LEU A 107 7.66 -34.30 -8.16
CA LEU A 107 9.13 -34.23 -8.10
C LEU A 107 9.57 -32.81 -8.49
N HIS A 108 10.19 -32.07 -7.57
CA HIS A 108 10.51 -30.64 -7.72
C HIS A 108 11.56 -30.34 -8.80
N ARG A 109 12.24 -31.37 -9.31
CA ARG A 109 13.26 -31.28 -10.36
C ARG A 109 13.39 -32.63 -11.07
N PRO A 110 14.09 -32.70 -12.20
CA PRO A 110 14.50 -33.95 -12.80
C PRO A 110 15.25 -34.85 -11.82
N MET A 111 14.78 -36.09 -11.71
CA MET A 111 15.31 -37.14 -10.84
C MET A 111 15.27 -38.49 -11.56
N PRO A 112 16.05 -39.48 -11.12
CA PRO A 112 15.95 -40.84 -11.65
C PRO A 112 14.54 -41.39 -11.51
N TYR A 113 14.12 -42.27 -12.42
CA TYR A 113 12.80 -42.90 -12.37
C TYR A 113 12.51 -43.61 -11.04
N THR A 114 13.52 -44.13 -10.36
CA THR A 114 13.34 -44.72 -9.01
C THR A 114 12.69 -43.78 -8.00
N ALA A 115 12.82 -42.46 -8.17
CA ALA A 115 12.10 -41.47 -7.35
C ALA A 115 10.62 -41.34 -7.78
N TYR A 116 10.34 -41.41 -9.08
CA TYR A 116 8.98 -41.33 -9.62
C TYR A 116 8.16 -42.59 -9.31
N ALA A 117 8.80 -43.76 -9.38
CA ALA A 117 8.20 -45.04 -9.01
C ALA A 117 7.62 -45.07 -7.59
N VAL A 118 8.24 -44.34 -6.64
CA VAL A 118 7.70 -44.20 -5.27
C VAL A 118 6.36 -43.45 -5.27
N LEU A 119 6.18 -42.47 -6.15
CA LEU A 119 4.91 -41.74 -6.29
C LEU A 119 3.86 -42.60 -7.00
N GLU A 120 4.26 -43.39 -8.00
CA GLU A 120 3.36 -44.35 -8.67
C GLU A 120 2.80 -45.38 -7.69
N GLU A 121 3.67 -45.98 -6.87
CA GLU A 121 3.27 -46.93 -5.83
C GLU A 121 2.34 -46.25 -4.79
N ALA A 122 2.59 -44.98 -4.44
CA ALA A 122 1.72 -44.24 -3.54
C ALA A 122 0.32 -44.03 -4.12
N ARG A 123 0.22 -43.76 -5.43
CA ARG A 123 -1.05 -43.62 -6.15
C ARG A 123 -1.80 -44.94 -6.24
N GLU A 124 -1.14 -46.04 -6.58
CA GLU A 124 -1.76 -47.37 -6.61
C GLU A 124 -2.31 -47.81 -5.24
N ARG A 125 -1.64 -47.39 -4.15
CA ARG A 125 -2.09 -47.61 -2.77
C ARG A 125 -3.17 -46.63 -2.31
N GLY A 126 -3.58 -45.68 -3.16
CA GLY A 126 -4.58 -44.66 -2.84
C GLY A 126 -4.14 -43.60 -1.83
N LEU A 127 -2.82 -43.46 -1.58
CA LEU A 127 -2.27 -42.51 -0.61
C LEU A 127 -2.21 -41.08 -1.13
N VAL A 128 -2.07 -40.92 -2.45
CA VAL A 128 -2.08 -39.63 -3.15
C VAL A 128 -2.84 -39.82 -4.45
N LYS A 129 -3.69 -38.86 -4.81
CA LYS A 129 -4.54 -38.97 -6.01
C LYS A 129 -3.83 -38.51 -7.27
N THR A 130 -3.08 -37.41 -7.18
CA THR A 130 -2.44 -36.75 -8.33
C THR A 130 -0.92 -36.76 -8.16
N ILE A 131 -0.18 -37.28 -9.13
CA ILE A 131 1.28 -37.30 -9.10
C ILE A 131 1.88 -36.65 -10.34
N GLY A 132 3.03 -36.01 -10.19
CA GLY A 132 3.62 -35.32 -11.33
C GLY A 132 5.05 -34.89 -11.11
N VAL A 133 5.49 -33.97 -11.96
CA VAL A 133 6.88 -33.51 -12.00
C VAL A 133 6.96 -32.01 -12.21
N CYS A 134 8.12 -31.43 -11.87
CA CYS A 134 8.36 -30.00 -11.95
C CYS A 134 9.78 -29.74 -12.45
N ASN A 135 9.94 -28.69 -13.26
CA ASN A 135 11.20 -28.29 -13.91
C ASN A 135 11.78 -29.33 -14.91
N TYR A 136 10.93 -30.08 -15.62
CA TYR A 136 11.38 -31.07 -16.61
C TYR A 136 11.55 -30.43 -17.98
N SER A 137 12.70 -30.66 -18.62
CA SER A 137 12.88 -30.36 -20.04
C SER A 137 12.11 -31.35 -20.93
N TYR A 138 11.97 -31.04 -22.22
CA TYR A 138 11.34 -31.93 -23.20
C TYR A 138 11.96 -33.33 -23.17
N ARG A 139 13.28 -33.43 -23.29
CA ARG A 139 14.01 -34.71 -23.29
C ARG A 139 13.82 -35.50 -22.00
N GLN A 140 13.82 -34.82 -20.86
CA GLN A 140 13.64 -35.48 -19.56
C GLN A 140 12.20 -35.97 -19.37
N LEU A 141 11.21 -35.23 -19.87
CA LEU A 141 9.82 -35.69 -19.84
C LEU A 141 9.61 -36.85 -20.81
N GLU A 142 10.19 -36.79 -22.02
CA GLU A 142 10.16 -37.89 -22.98
C GLU A 142 10.78 -39.17 -22.41
N GLU A 143 11.94 -39.06 -21.75
CA GLU A 143 12.58 -40.18 -21.06
C GLU A 143 11.70 -40.77 -19.95
N LEU A 144 11.08 -39.92 -19.13
CA LEU A 144 10.12 -40.37 -18.12
C LEU A 144 8.90 -41.06 -18.73
N LEU A 145 8.37 -40.54 -19.85
CA LEU A 145 7.23 -41.12 -20.56
C LEU A 145 7.57 -42.47 -21.19
N ARG A 146 8.80 -42.64 -21.68
CA ARG A 146 9.31 -43.93 -22.14
C ARG A 146 9.38 -44.93 -20.98
N GLU A 147 9.98 -44.54 -19.85
CA GLU A 147 10.15 -45.43 -18.71
C GLU A 147 8.81 -45.85 -18.06
N THR A 148 7.87 -44.91 -17.89
CA THR A 148 6.52 -45.19 -17.40
C THR A 148 5.78 -46.16 -18.33
N ARG A 149 5.85 -45.93 -19.65
CA ARG A 149 5.25 -46.82 -20.67
C ARG A 149 5.86 -48.22 -20.65
N GLU A 150 7.17 -48.34 -20.65
CA GLU A 150 7.88 -49.63 -20.63
C GLU A 150 7.51 -50.47 -19.40
N ARG A 151 7.14 -49.82 -18.31
CA ARG A 151 6.78 -50.44 -17.03
C ARG A 151 5.26 -50.60 -16.83
N GLY A 152 4.46 -50.18 -17.81
CA GLY A 152 3.00 -50.31 -17.78
C GLY A 152 2.29 -49.31 -16.86
N PHE A 153 2.96 -48.21 -16.48
CA PHE A 153 2.35 -47.15 -15.70
C PHE A 153 1.82 -46.02 -16.58
N ALA A 154 0.83 -45.33 -16.04
CA ALA A 154 0.27 -44.12 -16.61
C ALA A 154 1.27 -42.94 -16.59
N PRO A 155 1.19 -42.00 -17.57
CA PRO A 155 2.02 -40.79 -17.57
C PRO A 155 1.77 -39.93 -16.32
N PRO A 156 2.70 -39.00 -15.99
CA PRO A 156 2.45 -38.01 -14.94
C PRO A 156 1.22 -37.18 -15.25
N ASP A 157 0.46 -36.88 -14.21
CA ASP A 157 -0.79 -36.13 -14.32
C ASP A 157 -0.52 -34.64 -14.60
N ILE A 158 0.59 -34.13 -14.05
CA ILE A 158 0.97 -32.70 -14.11
C ILE A 158 2.47 -32.55 -14.37
N VAL A 159 2.81 -31.56 -15.21
CA VAL A 159 4.16 -30.98 -15.33
C VAL A 159 4.09 -29.50 -14.96
N GLN A 160 4.72 -29.12 -13.85
CA GLN A 160 4.79 -27.72 -13.39
C GLN A 160 6.13 -27.08 -13.82
N ASN A 161 6.12 -26.13 -14.74
CA ASN A 161 7.32 -25.52 -15.30
C ASN A 161 7.23 -23.98 -15.36
N GLU A 162 8.39 -23.33 -15.42
CA GLU A 162 8.49 -21.89 -15.60
C GLU A 162 7.98 -21.50 -17.00
N LEU A 163 7.00 -20.60 -17.05
CA LEU A 163 6.44 -20.09 -18.30
C LEU A 163 5.98 -18.65 -18.08
N HIS A 164 6.44 -17.74 -18.95
CA HIS A 164 6.05 -16.33 -18.95
C HIS A 164 6.34 -15.73 -20.35
N PRO A 165 5.86 -14.53 -20.72
CA PRO A 165 6.02 -14.01 -22.09
C PRO A 165 7.46 -13.94 -22.62
N ALA A 166 8.44 -13.85 -21.74
CA ALA A 166 9.85 -13.86 -22.11
C ALA A 166 10.54 -15.24 -22.10
N LEU A 167 9.79 -16.32 -21.89
CA LEU A 167 10.29 -17.70 -21.84
C LEU A 167 9.20 -18.68 -22.27
N ASN A 168 9.36 -19.30 -23.45
CA ASN A 168 8.49 -20.35 -23.94
C ASN A 168 9.14 -21.73 -23.82
N THR A 169 8.34 -22.81 -23.85
CA THR A 169 8.84 -24.19 -23.70
C THR A 169 8.10 -25.19 -24.60
N PRO A 170 8.82 -26.07 -25.33
CA PRO A 170 8.21 -27.11 -26.16
C PRO A 170 7.54 -28.23 -25.34
N VAL A 171 7.74 -28.23 -24.01
CA VAL A 171 7.11 -29.18 -23.09
C VAL A 171 5.59 -29.09 -23.13
N ILE A 172 5.01 -27.91 -23.42
CA ILE A 172 3.55 -27.73 -23.53
C ILE A 172 2.94 -28.64 -24.60
N ALA A 173 3.60 -28.74 -25.76
CA ALA A 173 3.14 -29.59 -26.86
C ALA A 173 3.21 -31.08 -26.48
N LEU A 174 4.29 -31.50 -25.82
CA LEU A 174 4.44 -32.87 -25.33
C LEU A 174 3.39 -33.21 -24.27
N CYS A 175 3.13 -32.29 -23.35
CA CYS A 175 2.07 -32.43 -22.35
C CYS A 175 0.69 -32.64 -23.01
N SER A 176 0.36 -31.81 -24.00
CA SER A 176 -0.91 -31.90 -24.73
C SER A 176 -1.06 -33.23 -25.49
N GLN A 177 0.02 -33.73 -26.12
CA GLN A 177 0.03 -35.01 -26.83
C GLN A 177 -0.22 -36.22 -25.92
N HIS A 178 0.21 -36.13 -24.67
CA HIS A 178 0.14 -37.23 -23.70
C HIS A 178 -0.95 -37.07 -22.64
N GLY A 179 -1.82 -36.07 -22.76
CA GLY A 179 -2.90 -35.81 -21.80
C GLY A 179 -2.41 -35.39 -20.42
N ILE A 180 -1.30 -34.64 -20.36
CA ILE A 180 -0.66 -34.15 -19.14
C ILE A 180 -1.03 -32.68 -18.94
N VAL A 181 -1.44 -32.29 -17.74
CA VAL A 181 -1.68 -30.87 -17.43
C VAL A 181 -0.35 -30.13 -17.35
N PHE A 182 -0.18 -29.12 -18.20
CA PHE A 182 0.93 -28.17 -18.07
C PHE A 182 0.52 -27.05 -17.10
N GLU A 183 1.22 -26.94 -15.97
CA GLU A 183 1.02 -25.87 -14.98
C GLU A 183 2.16 -24.86 -15.04
N ALA A 184 1.84 -23.60 -15.33
CA ALA A 184 2.82 -22.53 -15.41
C ALA A 184 3.10 -21.93 -14.03
N HIS A 185 4.36 -21.93 -13.58
CA HIS A 185 4.79 -21.15 -12.42
C HIS A 185 5.65 -19.95 -12.83
N SER A 186 5.86 -19.01 -11.89
CA SER A 186 6.65 -17.78 -12.12
C SER A 186 6.18 -16.97 -13.32
N THR A 187 4.87 -16.97 -13.58
CA THR A 187 4.23 -16.33 -14.73
C THR A 187 4.52 -14.83 -14.86
N MET A 188 4.86 -14.17 -13.75
CA MET A 188 5.06 -12.73 -13.67
C MET A 188 6.55 -12.29 -13.71
N SER A 189 7.52 -13.20 -13.87
CA SER A 189 8.95 -12.87 -13.82
C SER A 189 9.41 -11.85 -14.88
N ALA A 190 8.62 -11.63 -15.95
CA ALA A 190 8.89 -10.67 -17.01
C ALA A 190 8.11 -9.34 -16.88
N ALA A 191 7.41 -9.09 -15.76
CA ALA A 191 6.45 -7.98 -15.65
C ALA A 191 7.00 -6.58 -16.00
N THR A 192 8.28 -6.31 -15.72
CA THR A 192 8.92 -5.02 -16.06
C THR A 192 9.06 -4.80 -17.57
N HIS A 193 9.23 -5.86 -18.35
CA HIS A 193 9.33 -5.80 -19.81
C HIS A 193 7.95 -5.70 -20.48
N LEU A 194 6.90 -6.08 -19.75
CA LEU A 194 5.52 -6.05 -20.24
C LEU A 194 4.85 -4.70 -20.08
N ALA A 195 5.37 -3.80 -19.22
CA ALA A 195 4.78 -2.49 -19.00
C ALA A 195 4.67 -1.62 -20.27
N PRO A 196 5.70 -1.51 -21.14
CA PRO A 196 5.58 -0.80 -22.41
C PRO A 196 4.55 -1.41 -23.36
N ILE A 197 4.47 -2.76 -23.41
CA ILE A 197 3.51 -3.48 -24.25
C ILE A 197 2.08 -3.26 -23.73
N ALA A 198 1.86 -3.45 -22.43
CA ALA A 198 0.57 -3.27 -21.78
C ALA A 198 0.02 -1.84 -21.90
N SER A 199 0.91 -0.83 -21.86
CA SER A 199 0.52 0.59 -22.00
C SER A 199 -0.08 0.96 -23.36
N ARG A 200 0.13 0.14 -24.40
CA ARG A 200 -0.42 0.34 -25.74
C ARG A 200 -1.83 -0.24 -25.93
N ALA A 201 -2.43 -0.82 -24.88
CA ALA A 201 -3.75 -1.41 -24.98
C ALA A 201 -4.86 -0.36 -25.18
N SER A 202 -5.83 -0.67 -26.04
CA SER A 202 -6.91 0.24 -26.50
C SER A 202 -7.88 0.71 -25.41
N SER A 203 -7.86 0.08 -24.22
CA SER A 203 -8.81 0.35 -23.13
C SER A 203 -8.19 0.85 -21.82
N GLY A 204 -6.86 1.02 -21.72
CA GLY A 204 -6.20 1.46 -20.47
C GLY A 204 -6.33 0.50 -19.28
N VAL A 205 -6.85 -0.72 -19.49
CA VAL A 205 -7.22 -1.70 -18.44
C VAL A 205 -6.29 -2.93 -18.40
N LEU A 206 -5.34 -3.05 -19.33
CA LEU A 206 -4.41 -4.19 -19.35
C LEU A 206 -3.17 -3.90 -18.50
N THR A 207 -3.04 -4.58 -17.36
CA THR A 207 -1.81 -4.50 -16.55
C THR A 207 -0.74 -5.47 -17.07
N PRO A 208 0.54 -5.27 -16.70
CA PRO A 208 1.60 -6.23 -17.02
C PRO A 208 1.34 -7.63 -16.45
N ALA A 209 0.69 -7.69 -15.28
CA ALA A 209 0.30 -8.91 -14.59
C ALA A 209 -0.72 -9.71 -15.40
N THR A 210 -1.83 -9.07 -15.77
CA THR A 210 -2.90 -9.66 -16.56
C THR A 210 -2.41 -10.08 -17.94
N LEU A 211 -1.59 -9.24 -18.61
CA LEU A 211 -0.96 -9.58 -19.88
C LEU A 211 -0.12 -10.86 -19.78
N ALA A 212 0.67 -11.02 -18.72
CA ALA A 212 1.49 -12.21 -18.53
C ALA A 212 0.65 -13.48 -18.39
N LEU A 213 -0.40 -13.45 -17.56
CA LEU A 213 -1.28 -14.59 -17.32
C LEU A 213 -2.08 -14.99 -18.57
N LEU A 214 -2.67 -14.00 -19.25
CA LEU A 214 -3.38 -14.23 -20.51
C LEU A 214 -2.46 -14.84 -21.57
N HIS A 215 -1.22 -14.35 -21.68
CA HIS A 215 -0.25 -14.91 -22.60
C HIS A 215 0.09 -16.36 -22.26
N CYS A 216 0.36 -16.69 -20.99
CA CYS A 216 0.64 -18.07 -20.58
C CYS A 216 -0.50 -19.03 -20.95
N LYS A 217 -1.76 -18.62 -20.77
CA LYS A 217 -2.90 -19.43 -21.22
C LYS A 217 -3.01 -19.50 -22.74
N ALA A 218 -2.79 -18.39 -23.44
CA ALA A 218 -2.85 -18.33 -24.90
C ALA A 218 -1.84 -19.25 -25.59
N VAL A 219 -0.67 -19.47 -24.97
CA VAL A 219 0.35 -20.39 -25.49
C VAL A 219 0.17 -21.85 -25.04
N GLY A 220 -0.86 -22.15 -24.25
CA GLY A 220 -1.25 -23.53 -23.90
C GLY A 220 -1.01 -23.98 -22.46
N ALA A 221 -0.79 -23.06 -21.50
CA ALA A 221 -0.84 -23.44 -20.09
C ALA A 221 -2.27 -23.81 -19.67
N HIS A 222 -2.42 -25.00 -19.10
CA HIS A 222 -3.72 -25.53 -18.65
C HIS A 222 -4.09 -24.99 -17.27
N ALA A 223 -3.10 -24.83 -16.39
CA ALA A 223 -3.24 -24.27 -15.06
C ALA A 223 -2.14 -23.23 -14.77
N LEU A 224 -2.43 -22.28 -13.88
CA LEU A 224 -1.47 -21.24 -13.47
C LEU A 224 -1.19 -21.32 -11.96
N CYS A 225 0.08 -21.44 -11.58
CA CYS A 225 0.54 -21.29 -10.21
C CYS A 225 0.92 -19.83 -9.96
N ILE A 226 0.10 -19.13 -9.17
CA ILE A 226 0.25 -17.70 -8.87
C ILE A 226 0.54 -17.48 -7.38
N THR A 227 1.26 -16.41 -7.06
CA THR A 227 1.53 -16.01 -5.66
C THR A 227 1.36 -14.51 -5.54
N THR A 228 0.65 -14.07 -4.51
CA THR A 228 0.53 -12.65 -4.16
C THR A 228 0.14 -12.52 -2.68
N THR A 229 0.63 -11.48 -2.02
CA THR A 229 0.23 -11.10 -0.66
C THR A 229 -0.79 -9.96 -0.64
N LYS A 230 -1.14 -9.44 -1.81
CA LYS A 230 -2.16 -8.39 -1.99
C LYS A 230 -3.43 -8.99 -2.56
N TYR A 231 -4.53 -8.76 -1.86
CA TYR A 231 -5.83 -9.29 -2.22
C TYR A 231 -6.33 -8.75 -3.57
N GLU A 232 -6.07 -7.47 -3.86
CA GLU A 232 -6.48 -6.86 -5.12
C GLU A 232 -5.80 -7.54 -6.32
N HIS A 233 -4.51 -7.87 -6.19
CA HIS A 233 -3.78 -8.61 -7.22
C HIS A 233 -4.26 -10.06 -7.33
N LEU A 234 -4.69 -10.69 -6.23
CA LEU A 234 -5.24 -12.04 -6.26
C LEU A 234 -6.51 -12.06 -7.12
N GLN A 235 -7.43 -11.13 -6.86
CA GLN A 235 -8.67 -10.98 -7.63
C GLN A 235 -8.40 -10.69 -9.11
N GLU A 236 -7.46 -9.79 -9.38
CA GLU A 236 -7.03 -9.47 -10.75
C GLU A 236 -6.47 -10.72 -11.46
N ASN A 237 -5.58 -11.45 -10.81
CA ASN A 237 -4.96 -12.66 -11.36
C ASN A 237 -5.99 -13.76 -11.61
N LEU A 238 -6.95 -13.96 -10.70
CA LEU A 238 -8.03 -14.93 -10.86
C LEU A 238 -8.92 -14.58 -12.04
N LYS A 239 -9.29 -13.30 -12.21
CA LYS A 239 -10.07 -12.84 -13.36
C LYS A 239 -9.33 -13.06 -14.68
N ALA A 240 -8.05 -12.71 -14.74
CA ALA A 240 -7.21 -12.97 -15.91
C ALA A 240 -7.15 -14.48 -16.24
N SER A 241 -6.99 -15.31 -15.20
CA SER A 241 -6.91 -16.76 -15.35
C SER A 241 -8.23 -17.39 -15.79
N ALA A 242 -9.38 -16.82 -15.41
CA ALA A 242 -10.71 -17.28 -15.81
C ALA A 242 -11.14 -16.79 -17.21
N THR A 243 -10.33 -15.95 -17.86
CA THR A 243 -10.70 -15.36 -19.15
C THR A 243 -10.78 -16.44 -20.25
N PRO A 244 -11.92 -16.55 -20.97
CA PRO A 244 -12.07 -17.45 -22.11
C PRO A 244 -11.35 -16.87 -23.34
N GLU A 245 -10.89 -17.73 -24.24
CA GLU A 245 -10.23 -17.33 -25.49
C GLU A 245 -9.12 -16.27 -25.30
N PRO A 246 -8.13 -16.50 -24.43
CA PRO A 246 -7.14 -15.49 -24.03
C PRO A 246 -6.33 -14.93 -25.22
N ALA A 247 -6.08 -15.74 -26.26
CA ALA A 247 -5.41 -15.30 -27.48
C ALA A 247 -6.24 -14.23 -28.23
N ARG A 248 -7.56 -14.44 -28.34
CA ARG A 248 -8.47 -13.49 -28.98
C ARG A 248 -8.58 -12.20 -28.17
N VAL A 249 -8.70 -12.32 -26.84
CA VAL A 249 -8.73 -11.15 -25.94
C VAL A 249 -7.47 -10.30 -26.08
N LEU A 250 -6.28 -10.93 -26.17
CA LEU A 250 -5.05 -10.19 -26.42
C LEU A 250 -5.03 -9.50 -27.80
N GLN A 251 -5.56 -10.15 -28.84
CA GLN A 251 -5.69 -9.56 -30.18
C GLN A 251 -6.64 -8.36 -30.23
N GLU A 252 -7.71 -8.37 -29.43
CA GLU A 252 -8.67 -7.26 -29.34
C GLU A 252 -8.11 -6.08 -28.52
N LEU A 253 -7.30 -6.37 -27.49
CA LEU A 253 -6.77 -5.36 -26.58
C LEU A 253 -5.49 -4.68 -27.09
N LEU A 254 -4.61 -5.40 -27.79
CA LEU A 254 -3.30 -4.90 -28.20
C LEU A 254 -3.24 -4.62 -29.71
N PRO A 255 -2.57 -3.54 -30.12
CA PRO A 255 -2.30 -3.31 -31.54
C PRO A 255 -1.29 -4.33 -32.08
N LYS A 256 -1.27 -4.50 -33.41
CA LYS A 256 -0.47 -5.54 -34.09
C LYS A 256 1.03 -5.46 -33.77
N ASP A 257 1.61 -4.27 -33.73
CA ASP A 257 3.02 -4.05 -33.39
C ASP A 257 3.35 -4.50 -31.96
N ALA A 258 2.42 -4.31 -31.01
CA ALA A 258 2.59 -4.77 -29.64
C ALA A 258 2.49 -6.30 -29.52
N LEU A 259 1.63 -6.93 -30.33
CA LEU A 259 1.54 -8.39 -30.44
C LEU A 259 2.79 -8.99 -31.09
N ASP A 260 3.31 -8.37 -32.15
CA ASP A 260 4.56 -8.77 -32.80
C ASP A 260 5.75 -8.67 -31.82
N GLU A 261 5.82 -7.59 -31.03
CA GLU A 261 6.83 -7.45 -29.97
C GLU A 261 6.68 -8.50 -28.86
N LEU A 262 5.46 -8.75 -28.39
CA LEU A 262 5.16 -9.79 -27.40
C LEU A 262 5.58 -11.18 -27.90
N ALA A 263 5.36 -11.48 -29.18
CA ALA A 263 5.75 -12.75 -29.80
C ALA A 263 7.27 -12.90 -29.93
N LEU A 264 8.02 -11.80 -30.05
CA LEU A 264 9.47 -11.81 -30.13
C LEU A 264 10.16 -11.90 -28.77
N LEU A 265 9.47 -11.56 -27.67
CA LEU A 265 10.05 -11.56 -26.32
C LEU A 265 10.83 -12.83 -25.94
N PRO A 266 10.34 -14.06 -26.19
CA PRO A 266 11.07 -15.28 -25.87
C PRO A 266 12.43 -15.39 -26.59
N SER A 267 12.53 -14.83 -27.80
CA SER A 267 13.74 -14.86 -28.62
C SER A 267 14.76 -13.77 -28.25
N THR A 268 14.28 -12.69 -27.62
CA THR A 268 15.07 -11.51 -27.25
C THR A 268 15.50 -11.50 -25.77
N HIS A 269 14.92 -12.37 -24.93
CA HIS A 269 15.18 -12.37 -23.50
C HIS A 269 16.45 -13.19 -23.14
N PRO A 270 17.36 -12.64 -22.30
CA PRO A 270 18.65 -13.28 -21.99
C PRO A 270 18.51 -14.59 -21.18
N ILE A 271 17.34 -14.86 -20.59
CA ILE A 271 17.05 -16.10 -19.83
C ILE A 271 16.21 -17.04 -20.70
N CYS A 272 16.69 -17.43 -21.88
CA CYS A 272 16.02 -18.45 -22.69
C CYS A 272 16.49 -19.84 -22.21
N ARG A 273 15.89 -20.33 -21.12
CA ARG A 273 16.36 -21.53 -20.38
C ARG A 273 15.97 -22.87 -21.02
N TYR A 274 14.86 -22.91 -21.77
CA TYR A 274 14.26 -24.16 -22.27
C TYR A 274 14.30 -24.36 -23.79
N GLY A 275 14.58 -23.32 -24.58
CA GLY A 275 14.54 -23.41 -26.04
C GLY A 275 15.60 -24.29 -26.70
N ARG A 276 16.60 -24.78 -25.96
CA ARG A 276 17.79 -25.43 -26.55
C ARG A 276 18.17 -26.79 -25.95
N GLN A 277 17.25 -27.43 -25.23
CA GLN A 277 17.39 -28.84 -24.81
C GLN A 277 16.47 -29.79 -25.58
N ALA A 278 15.62 -29.28 -26.48
CA ALA A 278 14.55 -30.05 -27.11
C ALA A 278 14.87 -30.61 -28.52
N THR A 279 15.87 -30.10 -29.25
CA THR A 279 16.11 -30.54 -30.65
C THR A 279 17.44 -31.28 -30.88
N GLY A 280 18.32 -31.37 -29.88
CA GLY A 280 19.64 -31.99 -30.06
C GLY A 280 20.60 -31.22 -30.98
N GLU A 281 20.22 -30.03 -31.45
CA GLU A 281 21.06 -29.17 -32.28
C GLU A 281 22.05 -28.37 -31.43
N ARG A 282 23.28 -28.20 -31.95
CA ARG A 282 24.31 -27.35 -31.34
C ARG A 282 23.91 -25.87 -31.40
N ASP A 283 24.52 -25.07 -30.53
CA ASP A 283 24.20 -23.71 -30.06
C ASP A 283 23.90 -22.57 -31.09
N SER A 284 23.83 -22.82 -32.41
CA SER A 284 24.12 -21.81 -33.44
C SER A 284 22.98 -20.93 -33.98
N ASP A 285 21.70 -21.21 -33.77
CA ASP A 285 20.66 -20.70 -34.71
C ASP A 285 19.74 -19.57 -34.18
N ALA A 286 20.25 -18.66 -33.36
CA ALA A 286 19.90 -17.25 -33.57
C ALA A 286 21.11 -16.63 -34.25
N PRO A 287 20.97 -15.80 -35.30
CA PRO A 287 22.13 -15.25 -35.98
C PRO A 287 23.05 -14.63 -34.92
N HIS A 288 24.25 -15.20 -34.76
CA HIS A 288 25.28 -14.76 -33.81
C HIS A 288 25.37 -13.23 -33.69
N PRO A 289 25.26 -12.46 -34.79
CA PRO A 289 25.28 -11.00 -34.76
C PRO A 289 24.21 -10.36 -33.87
N LEU A 290 23.00 -10.91 -33.81
CA LEU A 290 21.87 -10.32 -33.07
C LEU A 290 22.03 -10.52 -31.56
N ARG A 291 22.48 -11.71 -31.13
CA ARG A 291 22.81 -11.98 -29.72
C ARG A 291 23.99 -11.14 -29.25
N LEU A 292 25.01 -11.03 -30.10
CA LEU A 292 26.17 -10.20 -29.82
C LEU A 292 25.75 -8.73 -29.69
N ALA A 293 25.01 -8.17 -30.66
CA ALA A 293 24.59 -6.77 -30.66
C ALA A 293 23.76 -6.41 -29.43
N MET A 294 22.82 -7.27 -29.02
CA MET A 294 21.99 -7.02 -27.84
C MET A 294 22.77 -7.15 -26.54
N ALA A 295 23.57 -8.21 -26.39
CA ALA A 295 24.42 -8.38 -25.21
C ALA A 295 25.45 -7.25 -25.09
N LEU A 296 25.95 -6.75 -26.23
CA LEU A 296 26.82 -5.58 -26.31
C LEU A 296 26.10 -4.33 -25.82
N ALA A 297 24.92 -4.02 -26.37
CA ALA A 297 24.16 -2.83 -25.99
C ALA A 297 23.77 -2.83 -24.50
N MET A 298 23.37 -3.98 -23.96
CA MET A 298 23.06 -4.12 -22.53
C MET A 298 24.31 -3.99 -21.66
N LEU A 299 25.41 -4.63 -22.06
CA LEU A 299 26.66 -4.56 -21.30
C LEU A 299 27.28 -3.16 -21.34
N GLU A 300 27.19 -2.44 -22.46
CA GLU A 300 27.61 -1.04 -22.57
C GLU A 300 26.78 -0.11 -21.68
N LYS A 301 25.47 -0.35 -21.59
CA LYS A 301 24.59 0.37 -20.66
C LYS A 301 24.97 0.09 -19.21
N ASP A 302 25.18 -1.18 -18.85
CA ASP A 302 25.62 -1.57 -17.52
C ASP A 302 27.00 -1.01 -17.17
N MET A 303 27.92 -0.97 -18.13
CA MET A 303 29.24 -0.35 -17.97
C MET A 303 29.16 1.15 -17.73
N ARG A 304 28.27 1.87 -18.43
CA ARG A 304 28.02 3.30 -18.20
C ARG A 304 27.44 3.54 -16.80
N ALA A 305 26.43 2.77 -16.42
CA ALA A 305 25.84 2.84 -15.08
C ALA A 305 26.89 2.56 -13.99
N PHE A 306 27.70 1.51 -14.18
CA PHE A 306 28.76 1.14 -13.25
C PHE A 306 29.83 2.23 -13.09
N ARG A 307 30.25 2.86 -14.19
CA ARG A 307 31.22 3.98 -14.18
C ARG A 307 30.65 5.23 -13.48
N ALA A 308 29.35 5.44 -13.55
CA ALA A 308 28.65 6.51 -12.82
C ALA A 308 28.37 6.15 -11.35
N GLY A 309 28.90 5.04 -10.83
CA GLY A 309 28.68 4.58 -9.45
C GLY A 309 27.37 3.79 -9.23
N GLY A 310 26.57 3.59 -10.28
CA GLY A 310 25.33 2.83 -10.24
C GLY A 310 25.52 1.31 -10.21
N VAL A 311 24.44 0.59 -9.88
CA VAL A 311 24.44 -0.88 -9.81
C VAL A 311 24.14 -1.49 -11.18
N PRO A 312 25.01 -2.35 -11.74
CA PRO A 312 24.76 -3.05 -13.01
C PRO A 312 23.57 -3.99 -12.96
N SER A 313 23.05 -4.42 -14.12
CA SER A 313 22.06 -5.49 -14.19
C SER A 313 22.65 -6.88 -13.87
N ASP A 314 21.76 -7.85 -13.67
CA ASP A 314 22.12 -9.25 -13.41
C ASP A 314 22.80 -9.96 -14.60
N LEU A 315 22.86 -9.31 -15.78
CA LEU A 315 23.54 -9.83 -16.96
C LEU A 315 24.98 -10.26 -16.65
N CYS A 316 25.72 -9.46 -15.86
CA CYS A 316 27.11 -9.76 -15.51
C CYS A 316 27.27 -11.06 -14.70
N LEU A 317 26.25 -11.49 -13.96
CA LEU A 317 26.26 -12.76 -13.21
C LEU A 317 26.17 -13.98 -14.13
N SER A 318 25.56 -13.82 -15.31
CA SER A 318 25.35 -14.89 -16.28
C SER A 318 26.53 -15.12 -17.26
N LEU A 319 27.40 -14.12 -17.46
CA LEU A 319 28.51 -14.20 -18.42
C LEU A 319 29.75 -14.93 -17.85
N PRO A 320 30.26 -16.02 -18.45
CA PRO A 320 31.42 -16.72 -17.91
C PRO A 320 32.72 -15.89 -18.00
N LYS A 321 33.70 -16.20 -17.13
CA LYS A 321 35.06 -15.67 -17.27
C LYS A 321 35.76 -16.29 -18.47
N VAL A 322 36.44 -15.48 -19.25
CA VAL A 322 37.01 -15.81 -20.55
C VAL A 322 38.41 -16.41 -20.42
N ALA A 323 39.26 -15.86 -19.55
CA ALA A 323 40.69 -16.20 -19.51
C ALA A 323 41.00 -17.56 -18.83
N ARG A 324 40.07 -18.12 -18.05
CA ARG A 324 40.28 -19.35 -17.23
C ARG A 324 39.55 -20.59 -17.72
N ALA A 325 38.79 -20.53 -18.80
CA ALA A 325 37.95 -21.65 -19.24
C ALA A 325 38.75 -22.72 -20.01
N ALA A 326 38.62 -23.99 -19.61
CA ALA A 326 39.29 -25.11 -20.27
C ALA A 326 38.77 -25.33 -21.71
N PRO A 327 39.60 -25.77 -22.67
CA PRO A 327 39.23 -25.87 -24.09
C PRO A 327 38.08 -26.86 -24.41
N ARG A 328 37.67 -27.71 -23.47
CA ARG A 328 36.81 -28.87 -23.72
C ARG A 328 35.31 -28.67 -23.48
N SER A 329 34.85 -27.49 -23.05
CA SER A 329 33.41 -27.18 -22.98
C SER A 329 33.09 -25.93 -23.80
N VAL A 330 32.76 -26.12 -25.07
CA VAL A 330 32.20 -25.04 -25.90
C VAL A 330 30.71 -24.94 -25.55
N ASN A 331 30.38 -24.04 -24.61
CA ASN A 331 29.03 -23.56 -24.39
C ASN A 331 28.93 -22.17 -25.03
N GLY A 332 27.83 -21.87 -25.73
CA GLY A 332 27.64 -20.60 -26.45
C GLY A 332 27.73 -19.34 -25.58
N SER A 333 27.59 -19.46 -24.25
CA SER A 333 27.83 -18.38 -23.30
C SER A 333 29.31 -17.95 -23.22
N LEU A 334 30.25 -18.89 -23.40
CA LEU A 334 31.69 -18.61 -23.38
C LEU A 334 32.16 -17.98 -24.69
N GLU A 335 31.56 -18.37 -25.81
CA GLU A 335 31.78 -17.79 -27.13
C GLU A 335 31.27 -16.35 -27.17
N LEU A 336 30.04 -16.11 -26.70
CA LEU A 336 29.50 -14.76 -26.54
C LEU A 336 30.37 -13.89 -25.62
N ALA A 337 30.83 -14.42 -24.48
CA ALA A 337 31.73 -13.67 -23.58
C ALA A 337 33.09 -13.35 -24.22
N ARG A 338 33.63 -14.27 -25.04
CA ARG A 338 34.87 -14.05 -25.82
C ARG A 338 34.70 -12.96 -26.85
N GLU A 339 33.57 -12.95 -27.56
CA GLU A 339 33.29 -11.92 -28.55
C GLU A 339 33.00 -10.56 -27.93
N LEU A 340 32.24 -10.51 -26.84
CA LEU A 340 32.05 -9.27 -26.07
C LEU A 340 33.39 -8.73 -25.55
N ALA A 341 34.26 -9.60 -25.03
CA ALA A 341 35.60 -9.22 -24.61
C ALA A 341 36.43 -8.68 -25.78
N ALA A 342 36.39 -9.35 -26.94
CA ALA A 342 37.09 -8.93 -28.15
C ALA A 342 36.56 -7.59 -28.70
N HIS A 343 35.25 -7.38 -28.65
CA HIS A 343 34.60 -6.17 -29.15
C HIS A 343 34.85 -4.94 -28.25
N ILE A 344 34.80 -5.13 -26.92
CA ILE A 344 34.89 -4.02 -25.96
C ILE A 344 36.35 -3.69 -25.60
N PHE A 345 37.23 -4.70 -25.52
CA PHE A 345 38.61 -4.56 -25.03
C PHE A 345 39.69 -4.98 -26.03
N GLY A 346 39.31 -5.38 -27.24
CA GLY A 346 40.21 -5.81 -28.30
C GLY A 346 40.56 -7.31 -28.28
N ILE A 347 41.06 -7.83 -29.41
CA ILE A 347 41.35 -9.26 -29.64
C ILE A 347 42.63 -9.67 -28.87
N GLY A 348 42.55 -10.75 -28.09
CA GLY A 348 43.71 -11.40 -27.45
C GLY A 348 43.63 -11.51 -25.91
N GLN A 349 44.62 -12.19 -25.32
CA GLN A 349 44.70 -12.45 -23.86
C GLN A 349 44.60 -11.19 -22.97
N PRO A 350 45.20 -10.03 -23.33
CA PRO A 350 45.04 -8.80 -22.54
C PRO A 350 43.60 -8.27 -22.49
N GLY A 351 42.83 -8.42 -23.57
CA GLY A 351 41.42 -8.00 -23.64
C GLY A 351 40.51 -8.90 -22.80
N ALA A 352 40.72 -10.22 -22.88
CA ALA A 352 40.02 -11.21 -22.06
C ALA A 352 40.24 -10.99 -20.55
N ALA A 353 41.48 -10.68 -20.14
CA ALA A 353 41.79 -10.40 -18.74
C ALA A 353 41.12 -9.10 -18.23
N LYS A 354 41.06 -8.05 -19.07
CA LYS A 354 40.36 -6.80 -18.75
C LYS A 354 38.85 -7.02 -18.59
N PHE A 355 38.25 -7.80 -19.49
CA PHE A 355 36.84 -8.17 -19.44
C PHE A 355 36.50 -8.95 -18.16
N ASP A 356 37.31 -9.96 -17.81
CA ASP A 356 37.14 -10.73 -16.58
C ASP A 356 37.29 -9.90 -15.31
N GLY A 357 38.21 -8.93 -15.33
CA GLY A 357 38.41 -7.96 -14.25
C GLY A 357 37.18 -7.05 -14.07
N LEU A 358 36.62 -6.54 -15.17
CA LEU A 358 35.40 -5.74 -15.15
C LEU A 358 34.20 -6.55 -14.63
N LEU A 359 33.98 -7.76 -15.15
CA LEU A 359 32.91 -8.65 -14.68
C LEU A 359 33.03 -8.93 -13.19
N THR A 360 34.25 -9.14 -12.68
CA THR A 360 34.47 -9.38 -11.25
C THR A 360 34.02 -8.17 -10.41
N LYS A 361 34.35 -6.95 -10.83
CA LYS A 361 33.96 -5.72 -10.13
C LYS A 361 32.45 -5.46 -10.20
N MET A 362 31.84 -5.64 -11.37
CA MET A 362 30.39 -5.47 -11.56
C MET A 362 29.60 -6.48 -10.72
N ARG A 363 30.02 -7.75 -10.70
CA ARG A 363 29.43 -8.78 -9.84
C ARG A 363 29.53 -8.45 -8.37
N ALA A 364 30.69 -7.99 -7.92
CA ALA A 364 30.87 -7.57 -6.53
C ALA A 364 29.90 -6.45 -6.16
N LYS A 365 29.65 -5.48 -7.06
CA LYS A 365 28.69 -4.40 -6.83
C LYS A 365 27.23 -4.88 -6.82
N VAL A 366 26.87 -5.82 -7.70
CA VAL A 366 25.54 -6.44 -7.71
C VAL A 366 25.30 -7.26 -6.46
N GLU A 367 26.27 -8.06 -6.03
CA GLU A 367 26.20 -8.84 -4.79
C GLU A 367 26.24 -7.96 -3.54
N GLU A 368 27.01 -6.87 -3.54
CA GLU A 368 27.00 -5.84 -2.49
C GLU A 368 25.61 -5.21 -2.38
N SER A 369 25.01 -4.79 -3.51
CA SER A 369 23.65 -4.23 -3.53
C SER A 369 22.60 -5.27 -3.14
N LYS A 370 22.75 -6.54 -3.53
CA LYS A 370 21.85 -7.64 -3.09
C LYS A 370 22.01 -7.92 -1.60
N ALA A 371 23.22 -7.89 -1.07
CA ALA A 371 23.51 -8.05 0.34
C ALA A 371 23.06 -6.83 1.16
N GLU A 372 23.14 -5.63 0.61
CA GLU A 372 22.60 -4.40 1.17
C GLU A 372 21.08 -4.44 1.15
N ARG A 373 20.42 -4.70 0.01
CA ARG A 373 18.96 -4.93 -0.04
C ARG A 373 18.51 -6.07 0.86
N LYS A 374 19.31 -7.12 1.04
CA LYS A 374 19.02 -8.21 1.97
C LYS A 374 19.28 -7.79 3.42
N ARG A 375 20.23 -6.90 3.70
CA ARG A 375 20.46 -6.29 5.02
C ARG A 375 19.39 -5.26 5.34
N SER A 376 18.94 -4.45 4.39
CA SER A 376 17.82 -3.51 4.48
C SER A 376 16.50 -4.27 4.57
N ALA A 377 16.28 -5.32 3.78
CA ALA A 377 15.11 -6.18 3.87
C ALA A 377 15.14 -7.01 5.15
N LYS A 378 16.30 -7.50 5.60
CA LYS A 378 16.46 -8.13 6.91
C LYS A 378 16.30 -7.10 8.02
N ALA A 379 16.71 -5.84 7.89
CA ALA A 379 16.44 -4.78 8.86
C ALA A 379 14.93 -4.44 8.89
N MET A 380 14.25 -4.45 7.74
CA MET A 380 12.80 -4.34 7.61
C MET A 380 12.04 -5.58 8.13
N MET A 381 12.66 -6.77 8.13
CA MET A 381 12.00 -8.07 8.37
C MET A 381 12.43 -8.72 9.70
N THR A 382 13.55 -8.29 10.27
CA THR A 382 13.99 -8.51 11.66
C THR A 382 13.82 -7.24 12.49
N CYS A 383 13.07 -6.27 11.97
CA CYS A 383 12.30 -5.34 12.76
C CYS A 383 11.37 -6.19 13.65
N LYS A 384 11.90 -6.72 14.75
CA LYS A 384 11.15 -7.30 15.88
C LYS A 384 10.44 -6.16 16.58
N ILE A 385 9.60 -5.50 15.83
CA ILE A 385 9.03 -4.24 16.19
C ILE A 385 7.54 -4.52 16.23
N GLY A 386 7.02 -4.75 17.44
CA GLY A 386 5.59 -4.85 17.67
C GLY A 386 4.89 -3.57 17.18
N PRO A 387 3.55 -3.55 17.10
CA PRO A 387 2.80 -2.31 16.90
C PRO A 387 3.25 -1.21 17.89
N VAL A 388 3.69 -1.67 19.07
CA VAL A 388 4.77 -1.23 19.96
C VAL A 388 5.87 -0.31 19.39
N ASP A 389 6.92 -0.99 18.97
CA ASP A 389 8.20 -0.47 18.55
C ASP A 389 8.13 0.38 17.27
N ALA A 390 7.07 0.25 16.44
CA ALA A 390 6.94 1.02 15.19
C ALA A 390 6.73 2.51 15.49
N VAL A 391 6.24 2.79 16.69
CA VAL A 391 6.08 4.11 17.28
C VAL A 391 7.35 4.49 18.07
N GLU A 392 8.05 3.54 18.71
CA GLU A 392 9.28 3.81 19.47
C GLU A 392 10.54 4.02 18.60
N LYS A 393 10.63 3.38 17.42
CA LYS A 393 11.82 3.37 16.55
C LYS A 393 11.53 3.92 15.15
N ALA A 394 10.88 5.08 15.08
CA ALA A 394 10.64 5.76 13.82
C ALA A 394 11.97 6.13 13.13
N GLU A 395 12.18 5.63 11.91
CA GLU A 395 13.34 5.95 11.08
C GLU A 395 13.14 7.29 10.34
N GLU A 396 14.23 8.07 10.23
CA GLU A 396 14.21 9.38 9.57
C GLU A 396 14.10 9.22 8.06
N LEU A 397 13.18 9.95 7.43
CA LEU A 397 13.14 10.05 5.98
C LEU A 397 14.25 11.02 5.53
N PRO A 398 15.14 10.64 4.59
CA PRO A 398 16.13 11.54 4.05
C PRO A 398 15.42 12.73 3.38
N VAL A 399 15.85 13.95 3.72
CA VAL A 399 15.31 15.18 3.15
C VAL A 399 16.42 15.86 2.37
N ASP A 400 16.14 16.20 1.11
CA ASP A 400 17.09 16.92 0.26
C ASP A 400 17.29 18.34 0.80
N VAL A 401 18.55 18.71 1.06
CA VAL A 401 18.90 20.06 1.50
C VAL A 401 18.77 21.01 0.29
N PRO A 402 17.97 22.09 0.38
CA PRO A 402 17.80 23.06 -0.69
C PRO A 402 19.12 23.73 -1.13
N ASP A 403 19.13 24.27 -2.34
CA ASP A 403 20.21 25.15 -2.81
C ASP A 403 20.27 26.44 -1.96
N GLY A 404 21.48 26.98 -1.75
CA GLY A 404 21.71 28.10 -0.82
C GLY A 404 20.93 29.39 -1.18
N ASP A 405 20.61 29.59 -2.46
CA ASP A 405 19.98 30.81 -2.95
C ASP A 405 18.50 30.93 -2.54
N THR A 406 17.78 29.82 -2.40
CA THR A 406 16.34 29.83 -2.07
C THR A 406 16.07 30.15 -0.61
N PHE A 407 16.92 29.68 0.31
CA PHE A 407 16.77 29.95 1.74
C PHE A 407 17.13 31.41 2.09
N GLU A 408 18.15 31.98 1.45
CA GLU A 408 18.52 33.39 1.63
C GLU A 408 17.42 34.35 1.16
N ALA A 409 16.72 34.00 0.07
CA ALA A 409 15.57 34.78 -0.39
C ALA A 409 14.42 34.80 0.62
N LEU A 410 14.22 33.69 1.34
CA LEU A 410 13.22 33.59 2.40
C LEU A 410 13.58 34.49 3.60
N LEU A 411 14.84 34.46 4.06
CA LEU A 411 15.28 35.29 5.19
C LEU A 411 15.08 36.78 4.91
N ARG A 412 15.54 37.26 3.74
CA ARG A 412 15.33 38.65 3.30
C ARG A 412 13.85 39.03 3.23
N THR A 413 13.02 38.11 2.72
CA THR A 413 11.57 38.33 2.65
C THR A 413 10.95 38.57 4.03
N LEU A 414 11.37 37.81 5.04
CA LEU A 414 10.86 37.95 6.41
C LEU A 414 11.28 39.28 7.02
N GLU A 415 12.53 39.68 6.81
CA GLU A 415 13.08 40.95 7.31
C GLU A 415 12.42 42.18 6.65
N GLU A 416 12.15 42.12 5.35
CA GLU A 416 11.52 43.20 4.59
C GLU A 416 9.99 43.25 4.78
N ALA A 417 9.37 42.19 5.31
CA ALA A 417 7.93 42.11 5.48
C ALA A 417 7.43 43.12 6.52
N GLN A 418 6.67 44.12 6.04
CA GLN A 418 5.95 45.07 6.89
C GLN A 418 4.51 44.62 7.20
N GLY A 419 4.13 43.42 6.76
CA GLY A 419 2.78 42.87 6.87
C GLY A 419 2.58 41.61 6.03
N PRO A 420 1.33 41.12 5.88
CA PRO A 420 1.08 39.83 5.25
C PRO A 420 1.42 39.82 3.76
N VAL A 421 2.31 38.92 3.35
CA VAL A 421 2.86 38.86 1.98
C VAL A 421 2.08 37.86 1.11
N ALA A 422 1.97 38.13 -0.20
CA ALA A 422 1.03 37.42 -1.09
C ALA A 422 1.45 35.99 -1.46
N ARG A 423 2.76 35.70 -1.53
CA ARG A 423 3.41 34.37 -1.63
C ARG A 423 4.87 34.62 -2.02
N LEU A 424 5.83 33.91 -1.45
CA LEU A 424 7.22 33.95 -1.91
C LEU A 424 7.82 32.56 -2.01
N THR A 425 8.31 32.24 -3.22
CA THR A 425 9.15 31.09 -3.62
C THR A 425 8.51 29.69 -3.69
N THR A 426 9.19 28.79 -4.39
CA THR A 426 8.78 27.41 -4.71
C THR A 426 9.00 26.40 -3.57
N ALA A 427 9.74 26.75 -2.51
CA ALA A 427 10.20 25.79 -1.49
C ALA A 427 9.80 26.11 -0.02
N GLY A 428 9.36 27.33 0.28
CA GLY A 428 8.67 27.72 1.53
C GLY A 428 7.63 28.80 1.22
N ALA A 429 6.59 28.97 2.04
CA ALA A 429 5.52 29.93 1.75
C ALA A 429 5.14 30.77 2.98
N LEU A 430 5.30 32.10 2.88
CA LEU A 430 4.61 33.06 3.75
C LEU A 430 3.33 33.54 3.08
N THR A 431 2.19 33.39 3.75
CA THR A 431 0.87 33.73 3.22
C THR A 431 0.25 34.95 3.90
N ARG A 432 -0.83 35.48 3.31
CA ARG A 432 -1.55 36.68 3.79
C ARG A 432 -2.21 36.54 5.17
N ASP A 433 -2.33 35.33 5.69
CA ASP A 433 -2.81 35.06 7.05
C ASP A 433 -1.65 34.89 8.05
N GLY A 434 -0.41 35.21 7.66
CA GLY A 434 0.78 35.10 8.50
C GLY A 434 1.22 33.66 8.73
N ARG A 435 0.80 32.71 7.88
CA ARG A 435 1.31 31.34 7.93
C ARG A 435 2.63 31.25 7.20
N LEU A 436 3.66 30.86 7.94
CA LEU A 436 4.98 30.51 7.45
C LEU A 436 5.07 28.98 7.35
N ASP A 437 4.92 28.45 6.14
CA ASP A 437 4.98 27.02 5.84
C ASP A 437 6.34 26.63 5.25
N LEU A 438 7.08 25.84 6.03
CA LEU A 438 8.41 25.33 5.72
C LEU A 438 8.40 23.80 5.65
N CYS A 439 7.24 23.14 5.53
CA CYS A 439 7.14 21.68 5.49
C CYS A 439 7.83 21.03 4.27
N LYS A 440 8.23 21.83 3.28
CA LYS A 440 8.99 21.44 2.09
C LYS A 440 10.39 22.07 2.02
N GLN A 441 10.77 22.83 3.05
CA GLN A 441 12.08 23.46 3.18
C GLN A 441 12.85 22.79 4.31
N VAL A 442 14.07 22.33 4.04
CA VAL A 442 14.99 21.96 5.13
C VAL A 442 15.60 23.24 5.71
N VAL A 443 15.40 23.47 7.00
CA VAL A 443 15.86 24.66 7.74
C VAL A 443 17.20 24.39 8.42
N ARG A 444 17.55 23.12 8.65
CA ARG A 444 18.87 22.77 9.22
C ARG A 444 20.00 23.07 8.23
N PRO A 445 21.19 23.51 8.71
CA PRO A 445 21.55 23.79 10.10
C PRO A 445 21.16 25.20 10.59
N ARG A 446 20.47 26.00 9.76
CA ARG A 446 20.28 27.45 9.91
C ARG A 446 18.98 27.84 10.61
N PHE A 447 18.57 27.06 11.61
CA PHE A 447 17.35 27.34 12.37
C PHE A 447 17.46 28.64 13.20
N GLY A 448 18.65 28.93 13.74
CA GLY A 448 18.93 30.20 14.40
C GLY A 448 18.69 31.40 13.49
N ASP A 449 19.31 31.41 12.30
CA ASP A 449 19.15 32.48 11.31
C ASP A 449 17.67 32.74 10.96
N LEU A 450 16.89 31.67 10.78
CA LEU A 450 15.45 31.78 10.53
C LEU A 450 14.73 32.47 11.70
N VAL A 451 15.01 32.05 12.93
CA VAL A 451 14.42 32.64 14.13
C VAL A 451 14.78 34.12 14.22
N ASP A 452 16.05 34.47 14.01
CA ASP A 452 16.53 35.86 14.08
C ASP A 452 15.77 36.74 13.07
N SER A 453 15.59 36.28 11.82
CA SER A 453 14.80 37.01 10.83
C SER A 453 13.32 37.13 11.22
N ILE A 454 12.71 36.11 11.84
CA ILE A 454 11.30 36.18 12.32
C ILE A 454 11.16 37.16 13.50
N VAL A 455 12.10 37.12 14.44
CA VAL A 455 12.11 37.98 15.63
C VAL A 455 12.37 39.43 15.23
N GLY A 456 13.24 39.68 14.24
CA GLY A 456 13.54 41.00 13.69
C GLY A 456 12.46 41.58 12.79
N ALA A 457 11.57 40.76 12.24
CA ALA A 457 10.46 41.20 11.40
C ALA A 457 9.44 42.08 12.16
N ALA A 458 8.65 42.86 11.42
CA ALA A 458 7.56 43.65 12.01
C ALA A 458 6.59 42.74 12.81
N PRO A 459 6.05 43.19 13.96
CA PRO A 459 5.10 42.39 14.72
C PRO A 459 3.85 42.02 13.90
N GLY A 460 3.43 40.76 13.96
CA GLY A 460 2.25 40.28 13.25
C GLY A 460 2.52 39.72 11.85
N VAL A 461 3.79 39.63 11.43
CA VAL A 461 4.18 38.97 10.18
C VAL A 461 3.94 37.47 10.26
N VAL A 462 4.24 36.84 11.41
CA VAL A 462 4.06 35.40 11.61
C VAL A 462 3.01 35.13 12.70
N ALA A 463 1.91 34.50 12.30
CA ALA A 463 0.83 34.05 13.17
C ALA A 463 0.74 32.51 13.24
N HIS A 464 1.25 31.80 12.23
CA HIS A 464 1.30 30.34 12.21
C HIS A 464 2.68 29.86 11.75
N PHE A 465 3.39 29.16 12.62
CA PHE A 465 4.75 28.67 12.38
C PHE A 465 4.74 27.16 12.10
N LEU A 466 4.96 26.77 10.84
CA LEU A 466 4.89 25.39 10.36
C LEU A 466 6.25 24.94 9.85
N VAL A 467 7.05 24.31 10.72
CA VAL A 467 8.41 23.89 10.34
C VAL A 467 8.43 22.48 9.69
N GLY A 468 7.46 21.60 9.98
CA GLY A 468 7.42 20.25 9.41
C GLY A 468 8.66 19.39 9.74
N ASN A 469 8.90 18.31 9.01
CA ASN A 469 9.92 17.29 9.35
C ASN A 469 11.35 17.79 9.16
N ASN A 470 11.87 18.52 10.16
CA ASN A 470 13.16 19.21 10.11
C ASN A 470 14.13 18.75 11.20
N ILE A 471 13.70 17.87 12.11
CA ILE A 471 14.56 17.18 13.10
C ILE A 471 15.35 18.16 14.00
N ILE A 472 14.92 19.42 14.14
CA ILE A 472 15.71 20.49 14.76
C ILE A 472 16.17 20.19 16.20
N PHE A 473 15.45 19.33 16.94
CA PHE A 473 15.71 19.00 18.35
C PHE A 473 16.38 17.65 18.61
N LYS A 474 16.77 16.88 17.57
CA LYS A 474 17.45 15.57 17.75
C LYS A 474 18.94 15.62 17.40
N ARG A 475 19.76 14.91 18.19
CA ARG A 475 21.22 14.80 18.03
C ARG A 475 21.56 14.02 16.75
N LEU A 476 22.38 14.58 15.87
CA LEU A 476 22.88 13.88 14.68
C LEU A 476 24.02 12.93 15.09
N ALA A 477 23.95 11.67 14.67
CA ALA A 477 25.08 10.75 14.78
C ALA A 477 26.23 11.27 13.92
N THR A 478 27.37 11.55 14.54
CA THR A 478 28.56 12.02 13.82
C THR A 478 29.08 10.90 12.92
N THR A 479 29.23 11.18 11.62
CA THR A 479 29.93 10.31 10.68
C THR A 479 31.41 10.27 11.02
N SER A 480 31.83 9.33 11.85
CA SER A 480 33.23 8.95 11.97
C SER A 480 33.39 7.45 12.21
N ASN A 481 34.02 6.82 11.22
CA ASN A 481 34.65 5.49 11.18
C ASN A 481 33.79 4.25 10.95
N ALA A 482 34.09 3.64 9.80
CA ALA A 482 33.88 2.25 9.48
C ALA A 482 34.59 1.31 10.47
N LEU A 483 34.03 0.10 10.58
CA LEU A 483 34.62 -1.13 11.13
C LEU A 483 34.78 -1.21 12.65
N SER A 484 33.72 -1.64 13.33
CA SER A 484 33.83 -2.74 14.31
C SER A 484 32.48 -3.42 14.51
N SER A 485 32.46 -4.72 14.26
CA SER A 485 31.39 -5.65 14.57
C SER A 485 31.25 -5.90 16.07
N ASN A 486 30.01 -6.18 16.49
CA ASN A 486 29.58 -6.68 17.79
C ASN A 486 29.50 -5.62 18.88
N ASP A 487 28.32 -5.02 19.05
CA ASP A 487 27.67 -4.97 20.36
C ASP A 487 26.16 -5.05 20.16
N ALA A 488 25.54 -5.91 20.96
CA ALA A 488 24.09 -6.06 21.02
C ALA A 488 23.54 -4.86 21.79
N ASP A 489 22.75 -4.04 21.10
CA ASP A 489 21.99 -2.93 21.68
C ASP A 489 20.88 -3.51 22.58
N THR A 490 21.26 -3.87 23.81
CA THR A 490 20.36 -4.09 24.92
C THR A 490 19.95 -2.73 25.45
N GLY A 491 18.65 -2.42 25.44
CA GLY A 491 18.07 -1.15 25.86
C GLY A 491 18.31 -0.78 27.32
N THR A 492 19.56 -0.49 27.68
CA THR A 492 19.98 0.02 28.98
C THR A 492 21.05 1.10 28.79
N ASP A 493 20.66 2.35 29.03
CA ASP A 493 21.37 3.27 29.92
C ASP A 493 22.75 3.86 29.53
N ASP A 494 23.05 4.08 28.24
CA ASP A 494 24.27 4.84 27.84
C ASP A 494 24.09 6.36 27.76
N ASP A 495 22.92 6.85 28.17
CA ASP A 495 22.54 8.28 28.09
C ASP A 495 22.49 8.97 29.47
N ALA A 496 23.00 8.31 30.51
CA ALA A 496 22.97 8.69 31.92
C ALA A 496 24.00 9.76 32.35
N ARG A 497 24.64 10.46 31.40
CA ARG A 497 25.80 11.32 31.69
C ARG A 497 25.62 12.82 31.45
N ILE A 498 24.41 13.35 31.49
CA ILE A 498 24.19 14.80 31.55
C ILE A 498 23.07 15.11 32.55
N MET A 499 23.41 15.94 33.54
CA MET A 499 22.60 16.45 34.66
C MET A 499 22.73 15.73 36.02
N VAL A 500 23.98 15.59 36.50
CA VAL A 500 24.33 16.07 37.85
C VAL A 500 25.76 16.62 37.74
N ASP A 501 25.92 17.92 37.52
CA ASP A 501 26.98 18.70 38.16
C ASP A 501 26.84 20.18 37.81
N ALA A 502 26.58 20.97 38.84
CA ALA A 502 26.59 22.43 38.82
C ALA A 502 28.03 22.98 38.91
N HIS A 503 29.02 22.29 38.35
CA HIS A 503 30.43 22.68 38.42
C HIS A 503 31.17 22.48 37.08
N ALA A 504 31.53 23.62 36.47
CA ALA A 504 32.73 23.95 35.68
C ALA A 504 33.15 23.12 34.45
N ASP A 505 33.16 23.80 33.30
CA ASP A 505 34.22 23.78 32.26
C ASP A 505 34.60 22.49 31.50
N GLU A 506 33.62 21.76 30.94
CA GLU A 506 33.90 20.87 29.79
C GLU A 506 33.09 21.25 28.53
N PRO A 507 33.73 21.31 27.32
CA PRO A 507 33.04 21.69 26.10
C PRO A 507 32.11 20.57 25.59
N LEU A 508 30.83 20.91 25.40
CA LEU A 508 29.82 20.05 24.78
C LEU A 508 30.27 19.55 23.39
N SER A 509 29.95 18.30 23.06
CA SER A 509 30.18 17.77 21.71
C SER A 509 29.47 18.61 20.62
N PRO A 510 30.00 18.72 19.39
CA PRO A 510 29.42 19.57 18.33
C PRO A 510 27.93 19.32 18.05
N SER A 511 27.48 18.06 18.13
CA SER A 511 26.07 17.71 17.92
C SER A 511 25.16 18.10 19.09
N SER A 512 25.67 18.07 20.32
CA SER A 512 24.95 18.55 21.51
C SER A 512 24.81 20.07 21.53
N ARG A 513 25.81 20.79 21.01
CA ARG A 513 25.80 22.25 20.91
C ARG A 513 24.70 22.76 19.98
N VAL A 514 24.53 22.14 18.81
CA VAL A 514 23.48 22.50 17.84
C VAL A 514 22.07 22.36 18.42
N VAL A 515 21.80 21.30 19.20
CA VAL A 515 20.47 21.12 19.83
C VAL A 515 20.22 22.18 20.90
N ALA A 516 21.23 22.51 21.71
CA ALA A 516 21.13 23.56 22.71
C ALA A 516 20.89 24.94 22.07
N ASP A 517 21.62 25.26 20.99
CA ASP A 517 21.45 26.50 20.23
C ASP A 517 20.04 26.60 19.62
N ASN A 518 19.52 25.49 19.07
CA ASN A 518 18.16 25.44 18.53
C ASN A 518 17.08 25.59 19.61
N LEU A 519 17.27 25.02 20.80
CA LEU A 519 16.35 25.21 21.93
C LEU A 519 16.32 26.68 22.37
N LYS A 520 17.49 27.32 22.43
CA LYS A 520 17.60 28.75 22.74
C LYS A 520 16.92 29.63 21.69
N ALA A 521 17.14 29.34 20.40
CA ALA A 521 16.45 30.03 19.32
C ALA A 521 14.92 29.82 19.40
N PHE A 522 14.48 28.60 19.70
CA PHE A 522 13.05 28.33 19.88
C PHE A 522 12.43 29.10 21.06
N GLU A 523 13.16 29.21 22.18
CA GLU A 523 12.76 30.03 23.33
C GLU A 523 12.62 31.52 22.95
N GLN A 524 13.58 32.06 22.20
CA GLN A 524 13.51 33.43 21.67
C GLN A 524 12.28 33.63 20.77
N LEU A 525 12.00 32.67 19.88
CA LEU A 525 10.82 32.72 19.02
C LEU A 525 9.52 32.72 19.83
N ALA A 526 9.41 31.82 20.82
CA ALA A 526 8.22 31.70 21.66
C ALA A 526 7.98 32.94 22.54
N ALA A 527 9.05 33.61 22.97
CA ALA A 527 9.00 34.85 23.74
C ALA A 527 8.94 36.13 22.89
N SER A 528 8.94 36.01 21.55
CA SER A 528 9.02 37.14 20.64
C SER A 528 7.74 38.00 20.62
N ALA A 529 7.82 39.17 19.98
CA ALA A 529 6.67 40.04 19.75
C ALA A 529 5.70 39.50 18.68
N GLN A 530 6.03 38.40 18.00
CA GLN A 530 5.15 37.79 17.01
C GLN A 530 3.95 37.11 17.71
N PRO A 531 2.71 37.37 17.28
CA PRO A 531 1.52 36.78 17.88
C PRO A 531 1.28 35.37 17.34
N ILE A 532 2.24 34.46 17.53
CA ILE A 532 2.17 33.10 16.99
C ILE A 532 1.08 32.32 17.73
N ARG A 533 0.03 31.99 16.99
CA ARG A 533 -1.12 31.21 17.47
C ARG A 533 -0.97 29.72 17.27
N THR A 534 -0.25 29.33 16.22
CA THR A 534 -0.04 27.92 15.88
C THR A 534 1.43 27.59 15.80
N PHE A 535 1.86 26.62 16.61
CA PHE A 535 3.13 25.95 16.46
C PHE A 535 2.90 24.56 15.89
N TYR A 536 3.34 24.35 14.65
CA TYR A 536 3.31 23.05 13.99
C TYR A 536 4.75 22.51 13.88
N LEU A 537 5.07 21.64 14.83
CA LEU A 537 6.41 21.10 15.07
C LEU A 537 6.47 19.60 14.72
N ALA A 538 5.70 19.18 13.73
CA ALA A 538 5.60 17.78 13.32
C ALA A 538 6.96 17.21 12.86
N GLY A 539 7.43 16.09 13.42
CA GLY A 539 8.68 15.45 12.98
C GLY A 539 9.95 16.26 13.25
N ASN A 540 10.04 16.91 14.41
CA ASN A 540 11.22 17.72 14.78
C ASN A 540 12.17 17.03 15.76
N GLY A 541 11.97 15.73 15.99
CA GLY A 541 12.81 14.96 16.89
C GLY A 541 12.64 15.38 18.35
N ILE A 542 11.43 15.81 18.73
CA ILE A 542 11.09 16.11 20.12
C ILE A 542 11.00 14.79 20.89
N THR A 543 11.89 14.61 21.85
CA THR A 543 11.98 13.45 22.72
C THR A 543 11.45 13.76 24.12
N ALA A 544 11.36 12.75 24.98
CA ALA A 544 11.07 12.96 26.41
C ALA A 544 11.98 14.03 27.05
N LYS A 545 13.29 14.00 26.75
CA LYS A 545 14.29 14.95 27.30
C LYS A 545 14.09 16.39 26.82
N SER A 546 13.77 16.59 25.54
CA SER A 546 13.56 17.94 24.98
C SER A 546 12.15 18.48 25.24
N SER A 547 11.22 17.66 25.75
CA SER A 547 9.83 18.06 25.98
C SER A 547 9.72 19.15 27.04
N GLN A 548 10.47 19.04 28.15
CA GLN A 548 10.47 20.06 29.21
C GLN A 548 10.89 21.45 28.73
N PRO A 549 12.09 21.66 28.13
CA PRO A 549 12.51 23.00 27.72
C PRO A 549 11.61 23.59 26.63
N ILE A 550 11.08 22.77 25.72
CA ILE A 550 10.13 23.23 24.69
C ILE A 550 8.81 23.66 25.31
N ALA A 551 8.25 22.87 26.24
CA ALA A 551 7.01 23.23 26.93
C ALA A 551 7.20 24.49 27.79
N ALA A 552 8.35 24.64 28.44
CA ALA A 552 8.70 25.83 29.22
C ALA A 552 8.79 27.09 28.33
N ALA A 553 9.46 27.00 27.18
CA ALA A 553 9.51 28.09 26.20
C ALA A 553 8.10 28.51 25.74
N LEU A 554 7.23 27.53 25.46
CA LEU A 554 5.86 27.77 25.01
C LEU A 554 4.95 28.42 26.07
N LEU A 555 5.31 28.40 27.36
CA LEU A 555 4.59 29.19 28.38
C LEU A 555 4.72 30.70 28.15
N HIS A 556 5.78 31.14 27.46
CA HIS A 556 5.95 32.55 27.10
C HIS A 556 5.13 32.96 25.86
N ALA A 557 4.65 31.99 25.08
CA ALA A 557 3.85 32.22 23.87
C ALA A 557 2.41 32.59 24.22
N ARG A 558 2.17 33.88 24.54
CA ARG A 558 0.87 34.38 25.03
C ARG A 558 -0.31 34.23 24.06
N SER A 559 -0.03 34.04 22.77
CA SER A 559 -1.05 33.87 21.73
C SER A 559 -1.30 32.40 21.37
N LEU A 560 -0.64 31.45 22.05
CA LEU A 560 -0.68 30.03 21.68
C LEU A 560 -2.10 29.46 21.79
N GLU A 561 -2.69 29.14 20.64
CA GLU A 561 -4.02 28.54 20.49
C GLU A 561 -3.93 27.07 20.08
N SER A 562 -2.94 26.69 19.26
CA SER A 562 -2.81 25.34 18.71
C SER A 562 -1.38 24.85 18.69
N LEU A 563 -1.16 23.65 19.24
CA LEU A 563 0.14 23.00 19.30
C LEU A 563 0.08 21.63 18.62
N TRP A 564 0.84 21.47 17.53
CA TRP A 564 0.89 20.23 16.76
C TRP A 564 2.26 19.57 16.89
N LEU A 565 2.29 18.43 17.56
CA LEU A 565 3.52 17.70 17.90
C LEU A 565 3.59 16.33 17.24
N LYS A 566 2.74 16.07 16.25
CA LYS A 566 2.67 14.76 15.60
C LYS A 566 4.02 14.24 15.10
N MET A 567 4.17 12.91 15.04
CA MET A 567 5.37 12.25 14.52
C MET A 567 6.65 12.62 15.29
N ASN A 568 6.55 12.92 16.59
CA ASN A 568 7.71 13.13 17.46
C ASN A 568 7.77 12.03 18.53
N PRO A 569 8.95 11.45 18.86
CA PRO A 569 9.07 10.39 19.86
C PRO A 569 9.01 10.94 21.30
N ILE A 570 7.89 11.55 21.68
CA ILE A 570 7.69 12.28 22.95
C ILE A 570 7.66 11.34 24.15
N SER A 571 6.98 10.19 24.03
CA SER A 571 6.85 9.20 25.10
C SER A 571 6.37 9.85 26.42
N THR A 572 7.00 9.55 27.55
CA THR A 572 6.67 10.10 28.88
C THR A 572 6.89 11.61 29.02
N GLY A 573 7.59 12.25 28.07
CA GLY A 573 7.70 13.72 28.01
C GLY A 573 6.35 14.43 27.81
N ALA A 574 5.31 13.68 27.44
CA ALA A 574 3.94 14.17 27.32
C ALA A 574 3.39 14.80 28.60
N TYR A 575 3.95 14.46 29.77
CA TYR A 575 3.71 15.17 31.03
C TYR A 575 3.86 16.69 30.87
N HIS A 576 4.95 17.15 30.24
CA HIS A 576 5.24 18.57 30.13
C HIS A 576 4.25 19.30 29.22
N PHE A 577 3.79 18.65 28.16
CA PHE A 577 2.76 19.21 27.28
C PHE A 577 1.37 19.17 27.91
N GLY A 578 1.07 18.17 28.75
CA GLY A 578 -0.11 18.17 29.61
C GLY A 578 -0.11 19.32 30.61
N ALA A 579 1.03 19.54 31.28
CA ALA A 579 1.20 20.66 32.21
C ALA A 579 1.11 22.03 31.50
N LEU A 580 1.70 22.17 30.31
CA LEU A 580 1.55 23.35 29.46
C LEU A 580 0.08 23.60 29.12
N ALA A 581 -0.65 22.55 28.71
CA ALA A 581 -2.08 22.67 28.40
C ALA A 581 -2.91 23.07 29.63
N ALA A 582 -2.55 22.58 30.81
CA ALA A 582 -3.20 22.96 32.05
C ALA A 582 -2.91 24.40 32.48
N ALA A 583 -1.69 24.88 32.25
CA ALA A 583 -1.26 26.23 32.61
C ALA A 583 -1.65 27.30 31.57
N SER A 584 -1.81 26.92 30.30
CA SER A 584 -2.09 27.87 29.22
C SER A 584 -3.57 28.29 29.19
N PRO A 585 -3.89 29.59 29.27
CA PRO A 585 -5.26 30.08 29.22
C PRO A 585 -5.85 30.13 27.80
N THR A 586 -5.04 29.91 26.77
CA THR A 586 -5.42 30.06 25.36
C THR A 586 -5.30 28.78 24.53
N LEU A 587 -4.58 27.75 25.01
CA LEU A 587 -4.34 26.54 24.23
C LEU A 587 -5.63 25.71 24.08
N VAL A 588 -6.22 25.75 22.89
CA VAL A 588 -7.47 25.06 22.56
C VAL A 588 -7.26 23.73 21.83
N LEU A 589 -6.11 23.53 21.18
CA LEU A 589 -5.80 22.30 20.43
C LEU A 589 -4.41 21.76 20.79
N LEU A 590 -4.36 20.47 21.13
CA LEU A 590 -3.13 19.71 21.34
C LEU A 590 -3.17 18.46 20.45
N ASP A 591 -2.23 18.36 19.52
CA ASP A 591 -2.05 17.19 18.67
C ASP A 591 -0.79 16.41 19.08
N LEU A 592 -1.01 15.15 19.48
CA LEU A 592 -0.01 14.13 19.79
C LEU A 592 -0.19 12.90 18.87
N PHE A 593 -0.58 13.10 17.62
CA PHE A 593 -0.74 12.01 16.65
C PHE A 593 0.61 11.32 16.40
N ASN A 594 0.70 10.01 16.60
CA ASN A 594 1.94 9.25 16.45
C ASN A 594 3.11 9.86 17.22
N ALA A 595 2.93 10.05 18.52
CA ALA A 595 3.87 10.73 19.39
C ALA A 595 4.69 9.78 20.30
N GLY A 596 4.68 8.47 20.04
CA GLY A 596 5.45 7.54 20.86
C GLY A 596 4.93 7.36 22.28
N LEU A 597 3.67 7.73 22.57
CA LEU A 597 3.20 7.81 23.97
C LEU A 597 3.19 6.45 24.65
N LEU A 598 2.58 5.44 24.01
CA LEU A 598 2.22 4.19 24.68
C LEU A 598 1.35 4.45 25.92
N ASP A 599 1.06 3.39 26.69
CA ASP A 599 0.24 3.53 27.89
C ASP A 599 0.94 4.40 28.96
N ALA A 600 2.27 4.29 29.09
CA ALA A 600 3.07 5.06 30.05
C ALA A 600 3.09 6.57 29.73
N GLY A 601 3.27 6.95 28.46
CA GLY A 601 3.24 8.35 28.04
C GLY A 601 1.84 8.95 28.12
N LEU A 602 0.79 8.16 27.91
CA LEU A 602 -0.58 8.61 28.15
C LEU A 602 -0.84 8.85 29.64
N ALA A 603 -0.34 7.98 30.53
CA ALA A 603 -0.41 8.19 31.97
C ALA A 603 0.31 9.48 32.39
N ALA A 604 1.50 9.72 31.83
CA ALA A 604 2.26 10.95 32.05
C ALA A 604 1.48 12.20 31.58
N LEU A 605 0.82 12.14 30.40
CA LEU A 605 -0.05 13.20 29.92
C LEU A 605 -1.23 13.46 30.86
N ALA A 606 -1.88 12.41 31.35
CA ALA A 606 -2.99 12.50 32.29
C ALA A 606 -2.59 13.18 33.60
N GLU A 607 -1.40 12.85 34.10
CA GLU A 607 -0.80 13.48 35.29
C GLU A 607 -0.52 14.97 35.04
N GLY A 608 0.14 15.31 33.93
CA GLY A 608 0.42 16.71 33.58
C GLY A 608 -0.85 17.55 33.45
N LEU A 609 -1.89 17.03 32.81
CA LEU A 609 -3.19 17.69 32.67
C LEU A 609 -3.93 17.89 33.99
N SER A 610 -3.65 17.06 35.00
CA SER A 610 -4.27 17.19 36.33
C SER A 610 -3.72 18.37 37.14
N GLY A 611 -2.64 19.01 36.67
CA GLY A 611 -2.04 20.16 37.36
C GLY A 611 -1.48 19.84 38.74
N GLY A 612 -1.15 18.57 39.02
CA GLY A 612 -0.67 18.14 40.34
C GLY A 612 -1.71 18.33 41.46
N GLY A 613 -3.01 18.26 41.13
CA GLY A 613 -4.10 18.44 42.09
C GLY A 613 -4.55 19.90 42.27
N LEU A 614 -3.89 20.85 41.62
CA LEU A 614 -4.43 22.20 41.41
C LEU A 614 -5.60 22.03 40.43
N GLN A 615 -6.85 22.22 40.87
CA GLN A 615 -8.07 22.06 40.04
C GLN A 615 -8.12 23.08 38.89
N LEU A 616 -7.24 22.93 37.91
CA LEU A 616 -7.18 23.74 36.71
C LEU A 616 -8.31 23.29 35.78
N ALA A 617 -8.87 24.24 35.02
CA ALA A 617 -9.89 23.99 34.02
C ALA A 617 -9.33 24.37 32.64
N PRO A 618 -8.49 23.50 32.04
CA PRO A 618 -7.82 23.79 30.78
C PRO A 618 -8.85 24.19 29.71
N PRO A 619 -8.56 25.20 28.87
CA PRO A 619 -9.46 25.62 27.80
C PRO A 619 -9.46 24.65 26.61
N LEU A 620 -8.67 23.58 26.68
CA LEU A 620 -8.45 22.60 25.62
C LEU A 620 -9.76 21.98 25.12
N GLN A 621 -10.01 22.10 23.82
CA GLN A 621 -11.22 21.65 23.13
C GLN A 621 -10.96 20.48 22.20
N HIS A 622 -9.73 20.35 21.68
CA HIS A 622 -9.37 19.36 20.67
C HIS A 622 -8.11 18.62 21.08
N LEU A 623 -8.20 17.29 21.20
CA LEU A 623 -7.10 16.42 21.58
C LEU A 623 -6.95 15.28 20.58
N TYR A 624 -5.75 15.15 20.01
CA TYR A 624 -5.39 14.06 19.09
C TYR A 624 -4.39 13.11 19.75
N LEU A 625 -4.75 11.83 19.80
CA LEU A 625 -4.01 10.73 20.42
C LEU A 625 -3.92 9.51 19.48
N ASN A 626 -4.20 9.69 18.20
CA ASN A 626 -4.16 8.60 17.24
C ASN A 626 -2.76 7.99 17.10
N VAL A 627 -2.69 6.70 16.76
CA VAL A 627 -1.42 6.01 16.43
C VAL A 627 -0.39 6.09 17.56
N ASN A 628 -0.80 5.90 18.81
CA ASN A 628 0.12 5.97 19.96
C ASN A 628 0.41 4.62 20.60
N GLY A 629 -0.06 3.52 20.00
CA GLY A 629 0.13 2.18 20.55
C GLY A 629 -0.62 1.94 21.85
N LEU A 630 -1.68 2.70 22.13
CA LEU A 630 -2.45 2.57 23.37
C LEU A 630 -3.19 1.23 23.43
N THR A 631 -3.20 0.60 24.59
CA THR A 631 -3.87 -0.69 24.82
C THR A 631 -5.04 -0.56 25.81
N ALA A 632 -5.67 -1.67 26.19
CA ALA A 632 -6.68 -1.68 27.25
C ALA A 632 -6.15 -1.11 28.58
N GLU A 633 -4.85 -1.19 28.86
CA GLU A 633 -4.23 -0.66 30.08
C GLU A 633 -4.26 0.88 30.15
N ALA A 634 -4.43 1.57 29.02
CA ALA A 634 -4.57 3.02 28.97
C ALA A 634 -5.92 3.55 29.47
N MET A 635 -6.93 2.69 29.68
CA MET A 635 -8.30 3.12 29.98
C MET A 635 -8.43 4.02 31.22
N PRO A 636 -7.76 3.74 32.36
CA PRO A 636 -7.76 4.63 33.52
C PRO A 636 -7.22 6.03 33.20
N SER A 637 -6.14 6.12 32.43
CA SER A 637 -5.53 7.39 32.02
C SER A 637 -6.42 8.15 31.04
N LEU A 638 -7.06 7.47 30.07
CA LEU A 638 -8.05 8.08 29.18
C LEU A 638 -9.22 8.70 29.98
N LEU A 639 -9.73 7.96 30.96
CA LEU A 639 -10.82 8.42 31.84
C LEU A 639 -10.42 9.64 32.69
N GLN A 640 -9.19 9.64 33.19
CA GLN A 640 -8.64 10.80 33.89
C GLN A 640 -8.53 12.01 32.96
N ILE A 641 -7.99 11.84 31.75
CA ILE A 641 -7.85 12.92 30.75
C ILE A 641 -9.21 13.56 30.44
N VAL A 642 -10.22 12.76 30.08
CA VAL A 642 -11.55 13.32 29.73
C VAL A 642 -12.24 13.98 30.91
N SER A 643 -11.92 13.56 32.14
CA SER A 643 -12.43 14.18 33.37
C SER A 643 -11.79 15.55 33.60
N SER A 644 -10.47 15.66 33.37
CA SER A 644 -9.67 16.88 33.52
C SER A 644 -9.93 17.95 32.45
N LEU A 645 -10.63 17.62 31.36
CA LEU A 645 -10.87 18.53 30.24
C LEU A 645 -12.35 18.95 30.15
N PRO A 646 -12.77 20.02 30.86
CA PRO A 646 -14.17 20.44 30.90
C PRO A 646 -14.71 21.05 29.61
N LYS A 647 -13.84 21.54 28.72
CA LYS A 647 -14.21 22.15 27.43
C LYS A 647 -13.97 21.24 26.22
N LEU A 648 -13.67 19.96 26.45
CA LEU A 648 -13.35 19.02 25.36
C LEU A 648 -14.55 18.86 24.41
N GLU A 649 -14.37 19.31 23.17
CA GLU A 649 -15.35 19.16 22.10
C GLU A 649 -14.98 18.03 21.12
N SER A 650 -13.71 17.65 21.04
CA SER A 650 -13.23 16.63 20.10
C SER A 650 -12.12 15.78 20.66
N LEU A 651 -12.33 14.47 20.61
CA LEU A 651 -11.35 13.47 21.01
C LEU A 651 -11.07 12.53 19.84
N PHE A 652 -9.81 12.46 19.44
CA PHE A 652 -9.35 11.57 18.38
C PHE A 652 -8.40 10.52 18.96
N ILE A 653 -8.88 9.29 19.09
CA ILE A 653 -8.15 8.16 19.70
C ILE A 653 -8.14 6.94 18.77
N GLY A 654 -8.30 7.17 17.46
CA GLY A 654 -8.27 6.14 16.44
C GLY A 654 -6.88 5.54 16.25
N GLU A 655 -6.81 4.38 15.60
CA GLU A 655 -5.57 3.70 15.26
C GLU A 655 -4.72 3.32 16.50
N ASN A 656 -5.38 2.78 17.52
CA ASN A 656 -4.75 2.19 18.71
C ASN A 656 -5.24 0.73 18.89
N GLN A 657 -5.05 0.14 20.07
CA GLN A 657 -5.41 -1.26 20.38
C GLN A 657 -6.28 -1.32 21.63
N LEU A 658 -7.27 -0.43 21.73
CA LEU A 658 -8.15 -0.36 22.89
C LEU A 658 -9.10 -1.57 22.99
N GLY A 659 -9.46 -2.19 21.86
CA GLY A 659 -10.45 -3.29 21.82
C GLY A 659 -11.80 -2.87 22.40
N ASP A 660 -12.64 -3.87 22.73
CA ASP A 660 -13.96 -3.62 23.33
C ASP A 660 -13.88 -3.02 24.75
N ASP A 661 -12.71 -3.01 25.39
CA ASP A 661 -12.48 -2.32 26.67
C ASP A 661 -12.70 -0.79 26.55
N ALA A 662 -12.68 -0.25 25.32
CA ALA A 662 -13.12 1.13 25.05
C ALA A 662 -14.57 1.41 25.51
N ALA A 663 -15.40 0.37 25.70
CA ALA A 663 -16.72 0.50 26.30
C ALA A 663 -16.69 1.18 27.69
N ALA A 664 -15.67 0.90 28.51
CA ALA A 664 -15.52 1.52 29.82
C ALA A 664 -15.29 3.03 29.73
N LEU A 665 -14.58 3.50 28.70
CA LEU A 665 -14.42 4.92 28.42
C LEU A 665 -15.77 5.55 28.06
N LEU A 666 -16.51 4.94 27.14
CA LEU A 666 -17.80 5.44 26.65
C LEU A 666 -18.85 5.53 27.77
N GLU A 667 -18.90 4.53 28.66
CA GLU A 667 -19.87 4.46 29.75
C GLU A 667 -19.64 5.53 30.81
N ARG A 668 -18.38 5.86 31.08
CA ARG A 668 -17.97 6.77 32.16
C ARG A 668 -17.63 8.17 31.68
N MET A 669 -17.65 8.42 30.36
CA MET A 669 -17.36 9.74 29.82
C MET A 669 -18.36 10.79 30.34
N PRO A 670 -17.88 11.95 30.84
CA PRO A 670 -18.76 13.00 31.38
C PRO A 670 -19.74 13.55 30.35
N THR A 671 -20.97 13.86 30.78
CA THR A 671 -22.00 14.54 29.97
C THR A 671 -21.66 16.02 29.74
N ARG A 672 -20.69 16.28 28.87
CA ARG A 672 -20.24 17.60 28.42
C ARG A 672 -20.42 17.69 26.89
N PRO A 673 -20.42 18.90 26.29
CA PRO A 673 -20.68 19.07 24.86
C PRO A 673 -19.52 18.54 24.00
N LEU A 674 -19.41 17.21 23.89
CA LEU A 674 -18.56 16.55 22.92
C LEU A 674 -19.27 16.58 21.57
N ARG A 675 -18.59 17.11 20.55
CA ARG A 675 -19.08 17.21 19.17
C ARG A 675 -18.53 16.11 18.28
N ARG A 676 -17.30 15.69 18.49
CA ARG A 676 -16.60 14.72 17.64
C ARG A 676 -15.89 13.65 18.48
N LEU A 677 -16.12 12.40 18.14
CA LEU A 677 -15.40 11.26 18.69
C LEU A 677 -14.89 10.40 17.55
N GLU A 678 -13.60 10.11 17.55
CA GLU A 678 -12.97 9.19 16.60
C GLU A 678 -12.36 7.99 17.33
N LEU A 679 -12.83 6.81 16.97
CA LEU A 679 -12.48 5.51 17.54
C LEU A 679 -12.13 4.49 16.44
N GLY A 680 -11.89 4.95 15.21
CA GLY A 680 -11.51 4.11 14.07
C GLY A 680 -10.32 3.21 14.38
N SER A 681 -10.30 1.99 13.84
CA SER A 681 -9.15 1.07 13.94
C SER A 681 -8.62 0.82 15.36
N ASN A 682 -9.53 0.54 16.29
CA ASN A 682 -9.20 0.14 17.66
C ASN A 682 -9.42 -1.35 17.94
N GLY A 683 -9.96 -2.10 16.97
CA GLY A 683 -10.36 -3.49 17.17
C GLY A 683 -11.70 -3.64 17.89
N LEU A 684 -12.60 -2.65 17.77
CA LEU A 684 -13.96 -2.74 18.32
C LEU A 684 -14.77 -3.81 17.59
N THR A 685 -15.64 -4.51 18.33
CA THR A 685 -16.59 -5.48 17.80
C THR A 685 -18.03 -5.08 18.12
N ASP A 686 -18.99 -5.93 17.74
CA ASP A 686 -20.41 -5.75 18.11
C ASP A 686 -20.63 -5.62 19.63
N ALA A 687 -19.70 -6.13 20.46
CA ALA A 687 -19.80 -6.03 21.91
C ALA A 687 -19.73 -4.58 22.43
N ALA A 688 -19.06 -3.67 21.73
CA ALA A 688 -18.98 -2.26 22.10
C ALA A 688 -20.20 -1.42 21.65
N LEU A 689 -21.04 -1.96 20.75
CA LEU A 689 -22.16 -1.21 20.16
C LEU A 689 -23.25 -0.77 21.16
N PRO A 690 -23.62 -1.56 22.18
CA PRO A 690 -24.54 -1.10 23.22
C PRO A 690 -24.02 0.13 23.97
N SER A 691 -22.74 0.13 24.34
CA SER A 691 -22.11 1.26 25.05
C SER A 691 -21.94 2.47 24.13
N LEU A 692 -21.63 2.27 22.84
CA LEU A 692 -21.64 3.33 21.81
C LEU A 692 -23.04 3.94 21.63
N LEU A 693 -24.10 3.14 21.58
CA LEU A 693 -25.47 3.62 21.47
C LEU A 693 -25.90 4.39 22.73
N ALA A 694 -25.60 3.87 23.92
CA ALA A 694 -25.87 4.55 25.17
C ALA A 694 -25.13 5.89 25.26
N PHE A 695 -23.87 5.92 24.83
CA PHE A 695 -23.07 7.13 24.71
C PHE A 695 -23.67 8.13 23.72
N ALA A 696 -23.95 7.72 22.48
CA ALA A 696 -24.54 8.58 21.46
C ALA A 696 -25.90 9.14 21.88
N THR A 697 -26.71 8.35 22.59
CA THR A 697 -28.00 8.78 23.15
C THR A 697 -27.82 9.80 24.27
N ARG A 698 -26.86 9.57 25.18
CA ARG A 698 -26.50 10.50 26.25
C ARG A 698 -26.02 11.85 25.72
N HIS A 699 -25.33 11.86 24.58
CA HIS A 699 -24.79 13.06 23.93
C HIS A 699 -25.61 13.55 22.73
N ARG A 700 -26.89 13.16 22.62
CA ARG A 700 -27.75 13.42 21.44
C ARG A 700 -27.84 14.87 20.96
N ASP A 701 -27.74 15.83 21.88
CA ASP A 701 -27.88 17.25 21.55
C ASP A 701 -26.56 17.90 21.09
N THR A 702 -25.43 17.26 21.39
CA THR A 702 -24.09 17.83 21.20
C THR A 702 -23.24 17.06 20.21
N LEU A 703 -23.32 15.73 20.19
CA LEU A 703 -22.51 14.87 19.32
C LEU A 703 -22.96 15.02 17.87
N ARG A 704 -22.02 15.43 17.01
CA ARG A 704 -22.26 15.64 15.58
C ARG A 704 -21.54 14.62 14.70
N SER A 705 -20.37 14.14 15.13
CA SER A 705 -19.56 13.21 14.35
C SER A 705 -19.10 12.03 15.20
N LEU A 706 -19.32 10.82 14.72
CA LEU A 706 -18.75 9.59 15.25
C LEU A 706 -18.02 8.87 14.12
N GLU A 707 -16.71 8.73 14.25
CA GLU A 707 -15.86 8.12 13.23
C GLU A 707 -15.30 6.78 13.74
N LEU A 708 -15.73 5.69 13.10
CA LEU A 708 -15.40 4.31 13.46
C LEU A 708 -14.69 3.56 12.31
N SER A 709 -14.37 4.26 11.22
CA SER A 709 -13.79 3.68 10.01
C SER A 709 -12.40 3.09 10.24
N SER A 710 -11.98 2.23 9.32
CA SER A 710 -10.61 1.77 9.20
C SER A 710 -9.84 2.54 8.13
N TYR A 711 -8.62 2.99 8.49
CA TYR A 711 -7.77 3.82 7.65
C TYR A 711 -6.77 3.01 6.81
N LYS A 712 -6.09 3.70 5.88
CA LYS A 712 -4.96 3.09 5.15
C LYS A 712 -3.80 2.76 6.09
N SER A 713 -3.53 3.67 7.04
CA SER A 713 -2.51 3.55 8.08
C SER A 713 -2.73 2.34 9.00
N THR A 714 -3.97 1.90 9.18
CA THR A 714 -4.32 0.73 10.00
C THR A 714 -3.57 -0.53 9.55
N HIS A 715 -3.41 -0.71 8.23
CA HIS A 715 -2.64 -1.82 7.68
C HIS A 715 -1.13 -1.58 7.82
N TYR A 716 -0.69 -0.33 7.63
CA TYR A 716 0.72 0.06 7.72
C TYR A 716 1.29 -0.18 9.13
N PHE A 717 0.53 0.19 10.16
CA PHE A 717 0.89 0.01 11.56
C PHE A 717 0.50 -1.37 12.13
N ARG A 718 -0.02 -2.29 11.29
CA ARG A 718 -0.48 -3.62 11.70
C ARG A 718 -1.51 -3.60 12.84
N LEU A 719 -2.41 -2.61 12.82
CA LEU A 719 -3.48 -2.45 13.81
C LEU A 719 -4.71 -3.28 13.42
N LYS A 720 -5.55 -3.60 14.42
CA LYS A 720 -6.82 -4.29 14.19
C LYS A 720 -7.88 -3.29 13.72
N PRO A 721 -8.54 -3.50 12.56
CA PRO A 721 -9.70 -2.70 12.18
C PRO A 721 -10.86 -2.94 13.16
N ASN A 722 -11.79 -1.99 13.22
CA ASN A 722 -13.09 -2.25 13.86
C ASN A 722 -13.88 -3.24 12.99
N LEU A 723 -14.67 -4.12 13.60
CA LEU A 723 -15.53 -5.09 12.92
C LEU A 723 -16.93 -5.07 13.53
N LEU A 724 -17.81 -4.27 12.93
CA LEU A 724 -19.11 -3.87 13.47
C LEU A 724 -20.26 -4.35 12.57
N ALA A 725 -21.44 -4.55 13.15
CA ALA A 725 -22.59 -5.17 12.50
C ALA A 725 -22.29 -6.58 11.95
N SER A 726 -21.54 -7.36 12.73
CA SER A 726 -21.35 -8.79 12.48
C SER A 726 -22.61 -9.61 12.77
N THR A 727 -23.53 -9.05 13.56
CA THR A 727 -24.81 -9.64 13.94
C THR A 727 -25.98 -8.73 13.55
N PRO A 728 -27.21 -9.27 13.37
CA PRO A 728 -28.41 -8.44 13.16
C PRO A 728 -28.61 -7.41 14.26
N ALA A 729 -28.38 -7.80 15.53
CA ALA A 729 -28.43 -6.88 16.66
C ALA A 729 -27.40 -5.76 16.53
N GLY A 730 -26.17 -6.05 16.09
CA GLY A 730 -25.15 -5.03 15.82
C GLY A 730 -25.60 -4.03 14.75
N ALA A 731 -26.21 -4.51 13.66
CA ALA A 731 -26.79 -3.64 12.65
C ALA A 731 -27.92 -2.75 13.22
N ASP A 732 -28.77 -3.30 14.09
CA ASP A 732 -29.83 -2.54 14.76
C ASP A 732 -29.28 -1.42 15.65
N HIS A 733 -28.19 -1.68 16.38
CA HIS A 733 -27.52 -0.65 17.18
C HIS A 733 -26.95 0.47 16.31
N LEU A 734 -26.30 0.15 15.18
CA LEU A 734 -25.82 1.17 14.24
C LEU A 734 -26.96 2.02 13.67
N VAL A 735 -28.09 1.40 13.30
CA VAL A 735 -29.28 2.14 12.88
C VAL A 735 -29.79 3.05 14.00
N ALA A 736 -29.88 2.55 15.23
CA ALA A 736 -30.30 3.34 16.38
C ALA A 736 -29.36 4.53 16.65
N ILE A 737 -28.04 4.36 16.49
CA ILE A 737 -27.05 5.43 16.62
C ILE A 737 -27.33 6.57 15.63
N THR A 738 -27.71 6.27 14.38
CA THR A 738 -28.04 7.34 13.41
C THR A 738 -29.26 8.17 13.80
N SER A 739 -30.09 7.66 14.72
CA SER A 739 -31.31 8.32 15.20
C SER A 739 -31.06 9.18 16.45
N THR A 740 -29.84 9.25 16.98
CA THR A 740 -29.51 10.03 18.19
C THR A 740 -29.22 11.51 17.90
N GLY A 741 -29.57 12.05 16.73
CA GLY A 741 -29.28 13.45 16.37
C GLY A 741 -27.87 13.69 15.80
N LEU A 742 -27.14 12.61 15.51
CA LEU A 742 -25.82 12.61 14.88
C LEU A 742 -25.90 13.17 13.44
N ALA A 743 -24.90 13.95 13.02
CA ALA A 743 -24.82 14.50 11.66
C ALA A 743 -23.96 13.62 10.73
N TYR A 744 -22.95 12.93 11.27
CA TYR A 744 -22.06 12.05 10.52
C TYR A 744 -21.69 10.79 11.30
N LEU A 745 -21.81 9.64 10.63
CA LEU A 745 -21.32 8.34 11.09
C LEU A 745 -20.39 7.73 10.04
N GLY A 746 -19.11 7.58 10.40
CA GLY A 746 -18.10 6.95 9.56
C GLY A 746 -17.93 5.47 9.87
N LEU A 747 -18.07 4.63 8.85
CA LEU A 747 -18.05 3.16 8.89
C LEU A 747 -17.24 2.56 7.73
N ASP A 748 -16.36 3.34 7.09
CA ASP A 748 -15.56 2.86 5.98
C ASP A 748 -14.67 1.70 6.44
N ASN A 749 -14.71 0.56 5.75
CA ASN A 749 -13.85 -0.61 6.04
C ASN A 749 -13.95 -1.16 7.48
N CYS A 750 -15.09 -1.00 8.15
CA CYS A 750 -15.31 -1.62 9.47
C CYS A 750 -16.57 -2.49 9.55
N LEU A 751 -17.20 -2.82 8.41
CA LEU A 751 -18.32 -3.76 8.34
C LEU A 751 -17.84 -5.09 7.73
N PRO A 752 -18.46 -6.24 8.08
CA PRO A 752 -18.03 -7.55 7.59
C PRO A 752 -17.97 -7.68 6.07
N SER A 753 -18.88 -7.01 5.36
CA SER A 753 -19.01 -7.10 3.90
C SER A 753 -19.76 -5.88 3.32
N ARG A 754 -19.63 -5.62 2.01
CA ARG A 754 -20.51 -4.71 1.26
C ARG A 754 -21.95 -5.16 1.28
N ALA A 755 -22.25 -6.46 1.31
CA ALA A 755 -23.64 -6.91 1.42
C ALA A 755 -24.27 -6.40 2.73
N VAL A 756 -23.54 -6.52 3.85
CA VAL A 756 -23.93 -5.94 5.14
C VAL A 756 -24.00 -4.42 5.06
N ALA A 757 -23.02 -3.76 4.44
CA ALA A 757 -23.01 -2.31 4.26
C ALA A 757 -24.20 -1.81 3.42
N ALA A 758 -24.52 -2.49 2.33
CA ALA A 758 -25.64 -2.17 1.45
C ALA A 758 -26.98 -2.41 2.16
N ALA A 759 -27.12 -3.50 2.90
CA ALA A 759 -28.31 -3.78 3.71
C ALA A 759 -28.49 -2.71 4.81
N LEU A 760 -27.42 -2.31 5.49
CA LEU A 760 -27.44 -1.23 6.49
C LEU A 760 -27.86 0.10 5.85
N LEU A 761 -27.23 0.49 4.74
CA LEU A 761 -27.56 1.72 4.01
C LEU A 761 -28.99 1.71 3.47
N ALA A 762 -29.49 0.55 3.00
CA ALA A 762 -30.88 0.39 2.56
C ALA A 762 -31.86 0.63 3.73
N ARG A 763 -31.60 0.05 4.91
CA ARG A 763 -32.39 0.30 6.11
C ARG A 763 -32.41 1.78 6.49
N LEU A 764 -31.27 2.46 6.39
CA LEU A 764 -31.14 3.89 6.68
C LEU A 764 -31.87 4.78 5.66
N SER A 765 -31.88 4.40 4.38
CA SER A 765 -32.55 5.15 3.32
C SER A 765 -34.09 5.19 3.43
N THR A 766 -34.67 4.23 4.18
CA THR A 766 -36.11 4.20 4.46
C THR A 766 -36.51 5.06 5.67
N GLY A 767 -35.54 5.52 6.46
CA GLY A 767 -35.75 6.37 7.63
C GLY A 767 -35.62 7.86 7.32
N THR A 768 -36.27 8.70 8.11
CA THR A 768 -36.21 10.17 8.01
C THR A 768 -34.96 10.78 8.69
N ALA A 769 -33.90 10.00 8.93
CA ALA A 769 -32.76 10.43 9.72
C ALA A 769 -31.83 11.36 8.90
N ALA A 770 -31.49 12.53 9.45
CA ALA A 770 -30.61 13.53 8.82
C ALA A 770 -29.10 13.21 8.92
N CYS A 771 -28.73 11.99 9.35
CA CYS A 771 -27.34 11.58 9.56
C CYS A 771 -26.70 11.12 8.25
N SER A 772 -25.58 11.73 7.88
CA SER A 772 -24.73 11.28 6.77
C SER A 772 -23.93 10.05 7.19
N VAL A 773 -24.19 8.91 6.55
CA VAL A 773 -23.46 7.66 6.82
C VAL A 773 -22.53 7.33 5.67
N ASN A 774 -21.25 7.15 6.00
CA ASN A 774 -20.26 6.70 5.03
C ASN A 774 -19.82 5.28 5.41
N ALA A 775 -20.20 4.29 4.60
CA ALA A 775 -19.98 2.87 4.88
C ALA A 775 -19.31 2.14 3.72
N ARG A 776 -18.34 2.78 3.05
CA ARG A 776 -17.64 2.18 1.91
C ARG A 776 -16.78 1.03 2.41
N GLN A 777 -17.06 -0.16 1.89
CA GLN A 777 -16.22 -1.32 2.11
C GLN A 777 -15.30 -1.52 0.89
N ARG A 778 -14.00 -1.71 1.16
CA ARG A 778 -13.10 -2.35 0.20
C ARG A 778 -13.75 -3.67 -0.25
N ARG A 779 -13.56 -4.00 -1.52
CA ARG A 779 -14.18 -5.17 -2.15
C ARG A 779 -13.66 -6.43 -1.43
N THR A 780 -14.53 -7.14 -0.73
CA THR A 780 -14.24 -8.49 -0.20
C THR A 780 -14.98 -9.51 -1.08
N ALA A 781 -14.45 -10.71 -1.29
CA ALA A 781 -15.05 -11.71 -2.20
C ALA A 781 -16.46 -12.15 -1.79
N HIS A 782 -16.86 -11.96 -0.53
CA HIS A 782 -18.18 -12.34 -0.03
C HIS A 782 -19.31 -11.39 -0.46
N ASP A 783 -19.01 -10.32 -1.18
CA ASP A 783 -20.01 -9.33 -1.63
C ASP A 783 -20.80 -9.77 -2.87
N ASP A 784 -20.39 -10.86 -3.52
CA ASP A 784 -21.01 -11.38 -4.74
C ASP A 784 -22.06 -12.49 -4.47
N GLU A 785 -22.37 -12.84 -3.22
CA GLU A 785 -23.38 -13.88 -2.87
C GLU A 785 -24.73 -13.34 -2.32
N GLY A 786 -25.11 -12.11 -2.66
CA GLY A 786 -26.49 -11.64 -2.45
C GLY A 786 -27.42 -12.14 -3.56
N PRO A 787 -28.68 -12.55 -3.27
CA PRO A 787 -29.56 -13.12 -4.29
C PRO A 787 -29.86 -12.10 -5.38
N SER A 788 -29.39 -12.39 -6.60
CA SER A 788 -29.80 -11.70 -7.82
C SER A 788 -31.29 -11.93 -8.05
N PRO A 789 -32.15 -10.90 -8.15
CA PRO A 789 -33.49 -11.10 -8.65
C PRO A 789 -33.41 -11.24 -10.18
N LEU A 790 -33.20 -12.48 -10.64
CA LEU A 790 -33.60 -12.91 -11.97
C LEU A 790 -35.13 -12.96 -12.00
N ALA A 791 -35.75 -11.86 -12.42
CA ALA A 791 -37.06 -11.89 -13.04
C ALA A 791 -36.97 -11.12 -14.37
N GLU A 792 -36.88 -11.85 -15.46
CA GLU A 792 -37.11 -11.32 -16.81
C GLU A 792 -38.47 -10.61 -16.86
N PRO A 793 -38.59 -9.40 -17.44
CA PRO A 793 -39.87 -8.96 -17.95
C PRO A 793 -40.04 -9.55 -19.34
N ARG A 794 -40.93 -10.55 -19.42
CA ARG A 794 -41.59 -10.92 -20.68
C ARG A 794 -42.16 -9.65 -21.33
N ARG A 795 -41.98 -9.55 -22.65
CA ARG A 795 -42.65 -8.56 -23.51
C ARG A 795 -44.14 -8.52 -23.19
N ALA A 796 -44.60 -7.40 -22.65
CA ALA A 796 -45.96 -6.93 -22.76
C ALA A 796 -45.89 -5.45 -23.14
N THR A 797 -46.39 -5.16 -24.33
CA THR A 797 -46.63 -3.83 -24.86
C THR A 797 -47.61 -3.10 -23.94
N ASP A 798 -47.16 -2.09 -23.20
CA ASP A 798 -48.09 -1.07 -22.73
C ASP A 798 -47.42 0.29 -22.47
N THR A 799 -48.10 1.31 -22.96
CA THR A 799 -47.58 2.63 -23.33
C THR A 799 -47.73 3.64 -22.18
N SER A 800 -47.33 3.29 -20.95
CA SER A 800 -47.55 4.15 -19.76
C SER A 800 -46.31 4.50 -18.93
N ALA A 801 -45.11 4.01 -19.28
CA ALA A 801 -43.89 4.24 -18.50
C ALA A 801 -43.04 5.46 -18.92
N PHE A 802 -43.62 6.43 -19.67
CA PHE A 802 -42.92 7.65 -20.09
C PHE A 802 -43.27 8.91 -19.26
N LEU A 803 -44.08 8.79 -18.20
CA LEU A 803 -44.53 9.95 -17.40
C LEU A 803 -44.02 10.01 -15.95
N THR A 804 -43.29 9.02 -15.44
CA THR A 804 -42.83 9.02 -14.03
C THR A 804 -41.42 9.57 -13.84
N ALA A 805 -40.59 9.64 -14.90
CA ALA A 805 -39.24 10.24 -14.84
C ALA A 805 -39.26 11.78 -14.95
N ALA A 806 -40.37 12.39 -15.37
CA ALA A 806 -40.53 13.84 -15.43
C ALA A 806 -41.02 14.46 -14.10
N ALA A 807 -41.45 13.65 -13.12
CA ALA A 807 -42.00 14.13 -11.85
C ALA A 807 -40.93 14.39 -10.76
N VAL A 808 -39.73 13.82 -10.87
CA VAL A 808 -38.67 13.95 -9.84
C VAL A 808 -37.81 15.21 -10.01
N THR A 809 -37.82 15.84 -11.18
CA THR A 809 -37.17 17.16 -11.38
C THR A 809 -38.07 18.33 -10.98
N VAL A 810 -39.38 18.11 -10.77
CA VAL A 810 -40.35 19.16 -10.41
C VAL A 810 -40.59 19.27 -8.89
N VAL A 811 -40.24 18.26 -8.08
CA VAL A 811 -40.46 18.31 -6.61
C VAL A 811 -39.31 18.99 -5.84
N SER A 812 -38.12 19.15 -6.42
CA SER A 812 -36.99 19.81 -5.73
C SER A 812 -36.97 21.34 -5.85
N PHE A 813 -37.95 21.98 -6.48
CA PHE A 813 -38.12 23.45 -6.46
C PHE A 813 -39.29 23.94 -5.58
N ALA A 814 -39.99 23.05 -4.88
CA ALA A 814 -41.13 23.42 -4.02
C ALA A 814 -40.79 23.65 -2.53
N ALA A 815 -39.53 23.53 -2.10
CA ALA A 815 -39.13 23.72 -0.70
C ALA A 815 -38.20 24.93 -0.45
N LEU A 816 -38.20 25.93 -1.34
CA LEU A 816 -37.65 27.26 -1.09
C LEU A 816 -38.59 28.30 -1.74
N GLY A 817 -39.72 28.58 -1.08
CA GLY A 817 -40.66 29.57 -1.61
C GLY A 817 -41.99 29.70 -0.87
N ALA A 818 -42.03 29.51 0.45
CA ALA A 818 -43.13 30.04 1.24
C ALA A 818 -42.78 31.48 1.65
N VAL A 819 -43.03 32.44 0.75
CA VAL A 819 -43.59 33.78 0.99
C VAL A 819 -43.57 34.60 -0.32
N GLN A 820 -44.77 35.11 -0.65
CA GLN A 820 -45.10 36.26 -1.51
C GLN A 820 -45.26 36.10 -3.04
N ALA A 821 -46.54 35.93 -3.40
CA ALA A 821 -47.29 36.82 -4.31
C ALA A 821 -46.64 37.26 -5.64
N ARG A 822 -47.06 36.55 -6.70
CA ARG A 822 -47.49 36.98 -8.04
C ARG A 822 -46.64 38.03 -8.80
N SER A 823 -46.29 37.59 -10.02
CA SER A 823 -45.73 38.31 -11.18
C SER A 823 -44.20 38.24 -11.31
N THR A 824 -43.71 37.46 -12.29
CA THR A 824 -42.39 37.56 -13.01
C THR A 824 -41.93 36.26 -13.71
N ALA A 825 -42.79 35.26 -13.95
CA ALA A 825 -42.40 34.03 -14.65
C ALA A 825 -42.00 34.21 -16.15
N ALA A 826 -42.40 35.30 -16.80
CA ALA A 826 -42.10 35.53 -18.22
C ALA A 826 -40.70 36.15 -18.48
N ALA A 827 -40.08 36.78 -17.47
CA ALA A 827 -38.77 37.43 -17.63
C ALA A 827 -37.59 36.45 -17.51
N LEU A 828 -37.76 35.32 -16.81
CA LEU A 828 -36.69 34.35 -16.55
C LEU A 828 -36.41 33.42 -17.75
N ALA A 829 -37.42 33.14 -18.59
CA ALA A 829 -37.27 32.27 -19.76
C ALA A 829 -36.46 32.91 -20.91
N GLY A 830 -36.44 34.25 -20.99
CA GLY A 830 -35.64 34.98 -21.98
C GLY A 830 -34.14 35.02 -21.64
N VAL A 831 -33.79 34.97 -20.35
CA VAL A 831 -32.41 35.08 -19.88
C VAL A 831 -31.65 33.75 -20.04
N THR A 832 -32.32 32.61 -19.87
CA THR A 832 -31.73 31.28 -20.05
C THR A 832 -31.46 30.93 -21.51
N ALA A 833 -32.30 31.40 -22.44
CA ALA A 833 -32.07 31.24 -23.88
C ALA A 833 -30.91 32.13 -24.38
N GLY A 834 -30.75 33.33 -23.82
CA GLY A 834 -29.66 34.25 -24.16
C GLY A 834 -28.27 33.76 -23.70
N LEU A 835 -28.18 33.13 -22.53
CA LEU A 835 -26.91 32.58 -22.01
C LEU A 835 -26.40 31.37 -22.81
N ALA A 836 -27.30 30.51 -23.28
CA ALA A 836 -26.94 29.35 -24.09
C ALA A 836 -26.41 29.76 -25.48
N ALA A 837 -26.98 30.80 -26.09
CA ALA A 837 -26.51 31.35 -27.37
C ALA A 837 -25.16 32.08 -27.24
N ALA A 838 -24.93 32.78 -26.13
CA ALA A 838 -23.65 33.46 -25.86
C ALA A 838 -22.49 32.46 -25.64
N MET A 839 -22.73 31.35 -24.94
CA MET A 839 -21.71 30.30 -24.75
C MET A 839 -21.37 29.56 -26.06
N ALA A 840 -22.36 29.34 -26.93
CA ALA A 840 -22.13 28.75 -28.25
C ALA A 840 -21.30 29.66 -29.17
N GLY A 841 -21.51 30.98 -29.11
CA GLY A 841 -20.72 31.96 -29.88
C GLY A 841 -19.26 32.05 -29.43
N ILE A 842 -19.00 31.94 -28.12
CA ILE A 842 -17.64 31.99 -27.54
C ILE A 842 -16.82 30.75 -27.93
N LEU A 843 -17.45 29.58 -28.03
CA LEU A 843 -16.81 28.31 -28.41
C LEU A 843 -16.45 28.22 -29.91
N VAL A 844 -17.12 28.98 -30.77
CA VAL A 844 -16.79 29.09 -32.21
C VAL A 844 -15.68 30.11 -32.44
N ALA A 845 -15.65 31.21 -31.67
CA ALA A 845 -14.62 32.25 -31.77
C ALA A 845 -13.25 31.80 -31.22
N SER A 846 -13.21 30.80 -30.33
CA SER A 846 -11.97 30.25 -29.75
C SER A 846 -11.30 29.15 -30.59
N GLY A 847 -11.85 28.80 -31.75
CA GLY A 847 -11.25 27.84 -32.68
C GLY A 847 -11.33 26.36 -32.24
N ALA A 848 -12.09 26.04 -31.19
CA ALA A 848 -12.19 24.68 -30.63
C ALA A 848 -13.10 23.71 -31.43
N LEU A 849 -13.79 24.18 -32.47
CA LEU A 849 -14.68 23.39 -33.33
C LEU A 849 -14.53 23.82 -34.81
N GLN A 850 -14.25 22.88 -35.72
CA GLN A 850 -14.42 23.09 -37.16
C GLN A 850 -15.90 22.92 -37.55
N ALA A 851 -16.41 23.87 -38.34
CA ALA A 851 -17.80 23.88 -38.81
C ALA A 851 -18.11 22.63 -39.68
N PRO A 852 -19.22 21.90 -39.43
CA PRO A 852 -19.61 20.81 -40.30
C PRO A 852 -20.27 21.35 -41.58
N THR A 853 -19.68 21.03 -42.73
CA THR A 853 -20.32 21.20 -44.02
C THR A 853 -21.41 20.15 -44.21
N ASN A 854 -22.60 20.62 -44.59
CA ASN A 854 -23.78 19.90 -45.08
C ASN A 854 -24.69 19.26 -44.03
N GLY A 855 -25.93 19.76 -44.01
CA GLY A 855 -26.92 19.55 -42.98
C GLY A 855 -27.63 18.20 -43.01
N LYS A 856 -27.96 17.75 -41.80
CA LYS A 856 -29.18 17.02 -41.41
C LYS A 856 -29.28 16.97 -39.88
N SER A 857 -30.41 17.47 -39.36
CA SER A 857 -31.06 17.13 -38.08
C SER A 857 -30.27 17.26 -36.76
N THR A 858 -30.50 18.37 -36.06
CA THR A 858 -30.15 18.64 -34.65
C THR A 858 -31.07 17.90 -33.67
N THR A 859 -30.80 16.62 -33.39
CA THR A 859 -31.12 15.98 -32.11
C THR A 859 -30.43 14.62 -32.10
N THR A 860 -29.46 14.44 -31.20
CA THR A 860 -28.74 13.21 -30.76
C THR A 860 -27.23 13.46 -30.77
N LEU A 861 -26.74 14.22 -29.79
CA LEU A 861 -25.34 14.15 -29.35
C LEU A 861 -25.24 14.65 -27.89
N ALA A 862 -25.68 13.81 -26.96
CA ALA A 862 -25.45 13.98 -25.52
C ALA A 862 -25.54 12.61 -24.83
N ALA A 863 -24.67 11.70 -25.23
CA ALA A 863 -24.29 10.53 -24.45
C ALA A 863 -22.83 10.23 -24.81
N VAL A 864 -22.04 9.81 -23.84
CA VAL A 864 -20.57 9.61 -23.88
C VAL A 864 -19.76 10.85 -23.46
N THR A 865 -19.62 11.05 -22.15
CA THR A 865 -18.32 11.20 -21.44
C THR A 865 -18.54 11.61 -19.98
N TYR A 866 -18.36 10.70 -19.02
CA TYR A 866 -17.93 11.05 -17.65
C TYR A 866 -17.20 9.87 -17.04
N GLY A 867 -15.87 9.95 -17.10
CA GLY A 867 -14.92 9.00 -16.52
C GLY A 867 -13.54 9.62 -16.52
N SER A 868 -13.15 10.18 -15.36
CA SER A 868 -11.79 10.49 -14.93
C SER A 868 -10.81 11.10 -15.96
N SER A 869 -10.74 12.44 -16.05
CA SER A 869 -9.51 13.18 -16.37
C SER A 869 -9.77 14.70 -16.46
N THR A 870 -9.97 15.37 -15.33
CA THR A 870 -10.00 16.85 -15.28
C THR A 870 -9.41 17.42 -13.98
N PHE A 871 -8.42 16.74 -13.41
CA PHE A 871 -7.61 17.29 -12.31
C PHE A 871 -6.27 17.90 -12.76
N SER A 872 -6.02 17.99 -14.07
CA SER A 872 -4.73 18.45 -14.63
C SER A 872 -4.81 19.74 -15.45
N LEU A 873 -6.02 20.28 -15.71
CA LEU A 873 -6.22 21.46 -16.57
C LEU A 873 -6.78 22.69 -15.84
N LEU A 874 -6.84 22.66 -14.50
CA LEU A 874 -7.19 23.82 -13.66
C LEU A 874 -5.96 24.50 -13.02
N LYS A 875 -4.75 24.08 -13.39
CA LYS A 875 -3.49 24.64 -12.84
C LYS A 875 -2.86 25.74 -13.72
N HIS A 876 -3.40 26.02 -14.92
CA HIS A 876 -2.76 26.97 -15.84
C HIS A 876 -3.63 28.12 -16.38
N GLU A 877 -4.90 28.26 -15.97
CA GLU A 877 -5.76 29.39 -16.34
C GLU A 877 -6.47 30.02 -15.13
N THR A 878 -5.71 30.40 -14.10
CA THR A 878 -6.24 31.18 -12.97
C THR A 878 -5.64 32.59 -12.86
N GLU A 879 -4.84 33.01 -13.83
CA GLU A 879 -4.15 34.31 -13.80
C GLU A 879 -4.88 35.43 -14.57
N GLU A 880 -5.86 35.13 -15.45
CA GLU A 880 -6.58 36.19 -16.19
C GLU A 880 -8.01 36.51 -15.69
N LEU A 881 -8.55 35.79 -14.68
CA LEU A 881 -9.92 36.02 -14.21
C LEU A 881 -10.05 36.92 -12.96
N GLN A 882 -8.96 37.56 -12.50
CA GLN A 882 -8.97 38.41 -11.30
C GLN A 882 -9.28 39.89 -11.56
N ALA A 883 -9.48 40.33 -12.82
CA ALA A 883 -9.73 41.74 -13.13
C ALA A 883 -11.21 42.17 -13.20
N ILE A 884 -12.18 41.29 -12.93
CA ILE A 884 -13.61 41.64 -13.01
C ILE A 884 -14.20 41.77 -11.60
N ARG A 885 -14.65 42.99 -11.23
CA ARG A 885 -15.45 43.23 -10.01
C ARG A 885 -16.69 42.33 -10.05
N ARG A 886 -16.84 41.40 -9.11
CA ARG A 886 -17.97 40.45 -9.08
C ARG A 886 -19.05 40.82 -8.05
N PRO A 887 -20.33 40.51 -8.31
CA PRO A 887 -21.46 40.84 -7.45
C PRO A 887 -21.57 39.95 -6.19
N PRO A 888 -22.23 40.43 -5.12
CA PRO A 888 -22.23 39.83 -3.78
C PRO A 888 -22.82 38.41 -3.67
N GLN A 889 -23.56 37.93 -4.67
CA GLN A 889 -24.21 36.61 -4.65
C GLN A 889 -23.23 35.45 -4.88
N LEU A 890 -22.07 35.68 -5.50
CA LEU A 890 -21.04 34.64 -5.72
C LEU A 890 -20.11 34.43 -4.50
N GLN A 891 -20.11 35.33 -3.52
CA GLN A 891 -19.33 35.18 -2.29
C GLN A 891 -19.89 34.08 -1.37
N HIS A 892 -21.20 33.81 -1.44
CA HIS A 892 -21.87 32.83 -0.58
C HIS A 892 -21.57 31.38 -0.99
N ILE A 893 -21.40 31.12 -2.29
CA ILE A 893 -21.08 29.78 -2.80
C ILE A 893 -19.62 29.41 -2.51
N PHE A 894 -18.71 30.39 -2.55
CA PHE A 894 -17.30 30.18 -2.18
C PHE A 894 -17.09 30.03 -0.66
N SER A 895 -17.93 30.63 0.20
CA SER A 895 -17.84 30.38 1.65
C SER A 895 -18.30 28.96 2.03
N ILE A 896 -19.20 28.37 1.24
CA ILE A 896 -19.62 26.96 1.42
C ILE A 896 -18.46 26.02 1.04
N TYR A 897 -17.74 26.30 -0.05
CA TYR A 897 -16.56 25.51 -0.44
C TYR A 897 -15.35 25.71 0.47
N ARG A 898 -15.15 26.90 1.06
CA ARG A 898 -14.06 27.18 2.01
C ARG A 898 -14.25 26.54 3.39
N ASN A 899 -15.48 26.14 3.74
CA ASN A 899 -15.79 25.47 5.00
C ASN A 899 -15.81 23.93 4.87
N ALA A 900 -15.62 23.40 3.65
CA ALA A 900 -15.60 21.96 3.35
C ALA A 900 -14.21 21.43 2.96
N MET A 901 -13.22 22.31 2.85
CA MET A 901 -11.77 22.00 2.90
C MET A 901 -11.26 22.41 4.27
#